data_AF-A0A7Y5SKR8-F1
#
_entry.id   AF-A0A7Y5SKR8-F1
#
_cell.length_a   1.000
_cell.length_b   1.000
_cell.length_c   1.000
_cell.angle_alpha   90.00
_cell.angle_beta   90.00
_cell.angle_gamma   90.00
#
_symmetry.space_group_name_H-M   'P 1'
#
loop_
_entity.id
_entity.type
_entity.pdbx_description
1 polymer ?
#
loop_
_entity_poly.entity_id
_entity_poly.type
_entity_poly.pdbx_seq_one_letter_code
_entity_poly.pdbx_strand_id
1 'polypeptide(L)'
;MAEPFDPYHVWLGIPPGEQPPNHYRLLGIRLFEDNLETIEHAADQRMMLLRTFQSVKHAPLAEKLLNEVSAARISLLNPEKKSAYDHRLRNALQPQKDGLAGSGADATADSAESQELGSRPTEKPGDGGPAPVFEALRTKSTRFLRPVRGKSGDASPPKTAARSRSRLKLAAMAGCAAIALVALSVVVRLVSRSGSRSTDEATALVFDWPENERAGAALRIDGRELAVPPAGALRVVCSPGEHRVSLRRPEFLPFEETIVVETGREARLKPAWIPQSYLVLQWPPRQQRDARMELDGSPADLSALPRGDHPGDIRVPIAPGSHRLVITRPGLEPFEDQWVVQPGQNITVRPRWKAPGQGTAAGPSLPASKMSEQEMPPAQPTAAPEPVATAAAEPQPPLQRAEPPAVPPGPAPRTEPDPALKRQQELEAKYAEGMASVEKLIAAWDFRGAWAALEAVRFEEAELAARLAQRREEVRLMGRLKVRMIEKINAADPPLKKSDLMLRGANGPVTKADDEGITSTLASGKAELHAWAGLNEKALPKLLQLVVDRRSAEDSLAAVVLALACQDAALAENYAEQAGNVDADLSPLAAAAWARAQQLLEKRKFPEAEAALAGLEKKYAATPWFAANRAAIDAARRRIQAGAEETEAENLYAQAVELFKQKELFDVKSLVDKLKAEHAASPVVTDGNRKPSLEDLSKAVADLGKRFIVRLDGQGDFTSIRAAVDAAPPQSMVEIQDNGPYNEAFTIPDSKTGLRLRGRKGSWPVITSLGQEKDIETLVLVQAPEVVMERLVLIHGTASAGPAASCLLIVAPDCRIYSSLLYSLAGPSIAIGTASEPYADRRNLSKGKGSSVEACLVLGGKNVVANGVLRECLFRDSQLVAWNTEITRCTCDAGVRLMQHECYVLNTIIARLEVERGPNNRSRLQASAFGAADTALETQDGLRRGCFIANPRFHDSANLDYRLMPGSPCIGKASGGGDIGCPYTQEMLELCKVALELRRRAVLKF
;
A
#
# COMPACT_ATOMS: atom_id res chain seq x y z
N MET A 1 12.03 33.31 -24.65
CA MET A 1 11.94 33.16 -23.18
C MET A 1 11.14 31.90 -22.91
N ALA A 2 11.33 31.21 -21.78
CA ALA A 2 10.47 30.09 -21.42
C ALA A 2 9.10 30.61 -20.98
N GLU A 3 8.03 29.92 -21.35
CA GLU A 3 6.66 30.27 -20.91
C GLU A 3 6.49 29.98 -19.41
N PRO A 4 5.66 30.76 -18.68
CA PRO A 4 5.38 30.49 -17.27
C PRO A 4 4.66 29.15 -17.12
N PHE A 5 5.01 28.40 -16.07
CA PHE A 5 4.42 27.09 -15.80
C PHE A 5 2.94 27.22 -15.39
N ASP A 6 2.05 26.78 -16.28
CA ASP A 6 0.60 26.72 -16.05
C ASP A 6 0.21 25.35 -15.44
N PRO A 7 -0.18 25.28 -14.16
CA PRO A 7 -0.54 24.03 -13.51
C PRO A 7 -1.93 23.52 -13.92
N TYR A 8 -2.85 24.38 -14.40
CA TYR A 8 -4.17 23.96 -14.89
C TYR A 8 -4.03 23.25 -16.24
N HIS A 9 -3.21 23.80 -17.14
CA HIS A 9 -2.95 23.17 -18.43
C HIS A 9 -2.09 21.90 -18.28
N VAL A 10 -0.96 21.98 -17.57
CA VAL A 10 0.03 20.88 -17.51
C VAL A 10 -0.43 19.70 -16.65
N TRP A 11 -1.12 19.91 -15.52
CA TRP A 11 -1.56 18.81 -14.65
C TRP A 11 -3.03 18.43 -14.83
N LEU A 12 -3.92 19.39 -15.13
CA LEU A 12 -5.35 19.13 -15.17
C LEU A 12 -5.92 19.02 -16.60
N GLY A 13 -5.15 19.40 -17.62
CA GLY A 13 -5.58 19.37 -19.03
C GLY A 13 -6.56 20.49 -19.41
N ILE A 14 -6.51 21.62 -18.70
CA ILE A 14 -7.43 22.76 -18.87
C ILE A 14 -6.65 23.88 -19.60
N PRO A 15 -6.87 24.10 -20.90
CA PRO A 15 -6.13 25.09 -21.68
C PRO A 15 -6.44 26.53 -21.22
N PRO A 16 -5.55 27.52 -21.46
CA PRO A 16 -5.74 28.91 -21.01
C PRO A 16 -7.06 29.56 -21.41
N GLY A 17 -7.63 29.19 -22.58
CA GLY A 17 -8.95 29.68 -23.03
C GLY A 17 -10.15 29.17 -22.21
N GLU A 18 -9.94 28.25 -21.27
CA GLU A 18 -10.95 27.71 -20.36
C GLU A 18 -10.66 28.05 -18.89
N GLN A 19 -9.73 28.98 -18.64
CA GLN A 19 -9.35 29.42 -17.30
C GLN A 19 -9.97 30.81 -16.98
N PRO A 20 -10.44 31.05 -15.74
CA PRO A 20 -10.49 30.12 -14.62
C PRO A 20 -11.59 29.05 -14.80
N PRO A 21 -11.32 27.77 -14.47
CA PRO A 21 -12.28 26.70 -14.67
C PRO A 21 -13.47 26.76 -13.68
N ASN A 22 -14.65 26.40 -14.17
CA ASN A 22 -15.79 26.09 -13.30
C ASN A 22 -15.57 24.74 -12.56
N HIS A 23 -16.33 24.47 -11.49
CA HIS A 23 -16.15 23.28 -10.65
C HIS A 23 -16.23 21.96 -11.44
N TYR A 24 -17.18 21.83 -12.38
CA TYR A 24 -17.31 20.64 -13.23
C TYR A 24 -16.06 20.44 -14.10
N ARG A 25 -15.53 21.52 -14.69
CA ARG A 25 -14.31 21.46 -15.52
C ARG A 25 -13.04 21.21 -14.69
N LEU A 26 -12.96 21.74 -13.47
CA LEU A 26 -11.88 21.48 -12.53
C LEU A 26 -11.83 20.01 -12.08
N LEU A 27 -12.99 19.40 -11.84
CA LEU A 27 -13.11 17.96 -11.59
C LEU A 27 -12.89 17.13 -12.87
N GLY A 28 -13.22 17.70 -14.05
CA GLY A 28 -13.12 17.04 -15.35
C GLY A 28 -14.35 16.22 -15.74
N ILE A 29 -15.50 16.53 -15.16
CA ILE A 29 -16.79 15.87 -15.39
C ILE A 29 -17.71 16.73 -16.27
N ARG A 30 -18.86 16.17 -16.67
CA ARG A 30 -19.87 16.87 -17.45
C ARG A 30 -20.43 18.08 -16.68
N LEU A 31 -20.69 19.18 -17.40
CA LEU A 31 -21.44 20.31 -16.85
C LEU A 31 -22.83 19.86 -16.37
N PHE A 32 -23.17 20.21 -15.13
CA PHE A 32 -24.41 19.80 -14.46
C PHE A 32 -24.56 18.27 -14.33
N GLU A 33 -23.45 17.56 -14.10
CA GLU A 33 -23.52 16.17 -13.61
C GLU A 33 -24.36 16.12 -12.33
N ASP A 34 -25.23 15.10 -12.20
CA ASP A 34 -26.17 14.94 -11.09
C ASP A 34 -25.90 13.67 -10.26
N ASN A 35 -25.10 12.71 -10.76
CA ASN A 35 -24.68 11.57 -9.95
C ASN A 35 -23.60 11.98 -8.93
N LEU A 36 -23.94 11.91 -7.64
CA LEU A 36 -23.05 12.21 -6.52
C LEU A 36 -21.82 11.30 -6.49
N GLU A 37 -21.95 10.01 -6.81
CA GLU A 37 -20.81 9.07 -6.87
C GLU A 37 -19.82 9.47 -7.97
N THR A 38 -20.30 9.93 -9.12
CA THR A 38 -19.46 10.45 -10.21
C THR A 38 -18.71 11.71 -9.80
N ILE A 39 -19.37 12.62 -9.07
CA ILE A 39 -18.77 13.85 -8.55
C ILE A 39 -17.69 13.51 -7.50
N GLU A 40 -17.98 12.56 -6.59
CA GLU A 40 -17.07 12.13 -5.53
C GLU A 40 -15.83 11.43 -6.10
N HIS A 41 -16.00 10.41 -6.95
CA HIS A 41 -14.89 9.68 -7.57
C HIS A 41 -14.01 10.60 -8.43
N ALA A 42 -14.58 11.57 -9.15
CA ALA A 42 -13.80 12.55 -9.90
C ALA A 42 -13.00 13.49 -8.99
N ALA A 43 -13.57 13.92 -7.86
CA ALA A 43 -12.84 14.71 -6.87
C ALA A 43 -11.68 13.92 -6.25
N ASP A 44 -11.89 12.67 -5.84
CA ASP A 44 -10.83 11.83 -5.27
C ASP A 44 -9.72 11.52 -6.28
N GLN A 45 -10.05 11.24 -7.55
CA GLN A 45 -9.05 11.10 -8.62
C GLN A 45 -8.19 12.36 -8.80
N ARG A 46 -8.83 13.55 -8.82
CA ARG A 46 -8.13 14.84 -8.98
C ARG A 46 -7.27 15.16 -7.75
N MET A 47 -7.74 14.87 -6.54
CA MET A 47 -6.95 15.00 -5.32
C MET A 47 -5.75 14.04 -5.30
N MET A 48 -5.95 12.78 -5.68
CA MET A 48 -4.88 11.78 -5.74
C MET A 48 -3.79 12.20 -6.74
N LEU A 49 -4.17 12.66 -7.94
CA LEU A 49 -3.24 13.18 -8.94
C LEU A 49 -2.42 14.36 -8.40
N LEU A 50 -3.08 15.37 -7.82
CA LEU A 50 -2.41 16.57 -7.32
C LEU A 50 -1.47 16.28 -6.14
N ARG A 51 -1.80 15.30 -5.28
CA ARG A 51 -0.90 14.84 -4.21
C ARG A 51 0.43 14.29 -4.75
N THR A 52 0.47 13.70 -5.95
CA THR A 52 1.74 13.23 -6.55
C THR A 52 2.73 14.36 -6.86
N PHE A 53 2.26 15.62 -6.96
CA PHE A 53 3.11 16.79 -7.23
C PHE A 53 3.53 17.57 -5.98
N GLN A 54 3.08 17.18 -4.78
CA GLN A 54 3.45 17.84 -3.51
C GLN A 54 4.90 17.60 -3.08
N SER A 55 5.57 16.57 -3.61
CA SER A 55 7.00 16.27 -3.34
C SER A 55 7.97 16.93 -4.34
N VAL A 56 7.47 17.77 -5.25
CA VAL A 56 8.22 18.30 -6.40
C VAL A 56 8.27 19.84 -6.36
N LYS A 57 9.18 20.43 -7.14
CA LYS A 57 9.47 21.88 -7.32
C LYS A 57 8.26 22.86 -7.36
N HIS A 58 7.04 22.38 -7.57
CA HIS A 58 5.82 23.19 -7.71
C HIS A 58 4.78 22.93 -6.59
N ALA A 59 5.17 22.33 -5.46
CA ALA A 59 4.26 21.96 -4.37
C ALA A 59 3.22 23.03 -3.93
N PRO A 60 3.54 24.35 -3.82
CA PRO A 60 2.54 25.36 -3.49
C PRO A 60 1.41 25.53 -4.52
N LEU A 61 1.68 25.22 -5.80
CA LEU A 61 0.65 25.21 -6.86
C LEU A 61 -0.22 23.96 -6.74
N ALA A 62 0.36 22.81 -6.36
CA ALA A 62 -0.40 21.59 -6.12
C ALA A 62 -1.34 21.74 -4.90
N GLU A 63 -0.85 22.38 -3.83
CA GLU A 63 -1.66 22.73 -2.65
C GLU A 63 -2.81 23.70 -2.99
N LYS A 64 -2.55 24.77 -3.76
CA LYS A 64 -3.60 25.67 -4.25
C LYS A 64 -4.71 24.92 -5.00
N LEU A 65 -4.33 24.05 -5.94
CA LEU A 65 -5.30 23.26 -6.70
C LEU A 65 -6.03 22.22 -5.86
N LEU A 66 -5.37 21.62 -4.85
CA LEU A 66 -6.04 20.73 -3.89
C LEU A 66 -7.13 21.45 -3.09
N ASN A 67 -6.89 22.70 -2.70
CA ASN A 67 -7.90 23.54 -2.03
C ASN A 67 -9.07 23.89 -2.97
N GLU A 68 -8.80 24.21 -4.24
CA GLU A 68 -9.84 24.47 -5.25
C GLU A 68 -10.68 23.22 -5.56
N VAL A 69 -10.05 22.05 -5.71
CA VAL A 69 -10.75 20.76 -5.90
C VAL A 69 -11.56 20.38 -4.66
N SER A 70 -11.07 20.69 -3.46
CA SER A 70 -11.81 20.49 -2.20
C SER A 70 -13.04 21.38 -2.12
N ALA A 71 -12.92 22.66 -2.50
CA ALA A 71 -14.05 23.57 -2.58
C ALA A 71 -15.09 23.11 -3.63
N ALA A 72 -14.65 22.61 -4.78
CA ALA A 72 -15.54 22.03 -5.80
C ALA A 72 -16.30 20.81 -5.26
N ARG A 73 -15.62 19.84 -4.61
CA ARG A 73 -16.27 18.67 -3.97
C ARG A 73 -17.34 19.10 -2.96
N ILE A 74 -17.00 19.98 -2.03
CA ILE A 74 -17.91 20.48 -0.98
C ILE A 74 -19.09 21.27 -1.58
N SER A 75 -18.90 21.93 -2.72
CA SER A 75 -19.94 22.68 -3.42
C SER A 75 -20.86 21.83 -4.27
N LEU A 76 -20.41 20.67 -4.79
CA LEU A 76 -21.18 19.84 -5.71
C LEU A 76 -21.81 18.61 -5.04
N LEU A 77 -21.23 18.07 -3.96
CA LEU A 77 -21.84 16.97 -3.20
C LEU A 77 -22.93 17.43 -2.21
N ASN A 78 -23.03 18.72 -1.93
CA ASN A 78 -24.12 19.29 -1.13
C ASN A 78 -25.25 19.80 -2.06
N PRO A 79 -26.48 19.25 -2.00
CA PRO A 79 -27.54 19.58 -2.97
C PRO A 79 -27.94 21.06 -3.02
N GLU A 80 -27.97 21.75 -1.88
CA GLU A 80 -28.32 23.18 -1.81
C GLU A 80 -27.24 24.04 -2.47
N LYS A 81 -25.97 23.78 -2.15
CA LYS A 81 -24.81 24.47 -2.75
C LYS A 81 -24.71 24.16 -4.23
N LYS A 82 -24.98 22.92 -4.66
CA LYS A 82 -25.02 22.51 -6.08
C LYS A 82 -26.08 23.30 -6.82
N SER A 83 -27.33 23.32 -6.33
CA SER A 83 -28.44 24.07 -6.94
C SER A 83 -28.12 25.58 -7.05
N ALA A 84 -27.62 26.19 -5.97
CA ALA A 84 -27.23 27.59 -5.96
C ALA A 84 -25.97 27.90 -6.82
N TYR A 85 -25.13 26.90 -7.10
CA TYR A 85 -24.00 27.01 -8.03
C TYR A 85 -24.46 26.87 -9.48
N ASP A 86 -25.25 25.84 -9.77
CA ASP A 86 -25.76 25.52 -11.11
C ASP A 86 -26.64 26.64 -11.67
N HIS A 87 -27.47 27.28 -10.84
CA HIS A 87 -28.26 28.44 -11.25
C HIS A 87 -27.37 29.62 -11.68
N ARG A 88 -26.29 29.91 -10.92
CA ARG A 88 -25.33 30.98 -11.29
C ARG A 88 -24.55 30.61 -12.55
N LEU A 89 -24.12 29.36 -12.68
CA LEU A 89 -23.36 28.88 -13.83
C LEU A 89 -24.20 28.84 -15.11
N ARG A 90 -25.50 28.48 -15.04
CA ARG A 90 -26.42 28.56 -16.18
C ARG A 90 -26.59 30.00 -16.67
N ASN A 91 -26.74 30.96 -15.78
CA ASN A 91 -26.85 32.38 -16.14
C ASN A 91 -25.53 32.93 -16.73
N ALA A 92 -24.37 32.47 -16.24
CA ALA A 92 -23.06 32.85 -16.78
C ALA A 92 -22.72 32.19 -18.13
N LEU A 93 -23.41 31.09 -18.50
CA LEU A 93 -23.24 30.39 -19.78
C LEU A 93 -24.27 30.77 -20.84
N GLN A 94 -25.20 31.70 -20.56
CA GLN A 94 -26.08 32.26 -21.58
C GLN A 94 -25.31 33.29 -22.43
N PRO A 95 -25.31 33.18 -23.78
CA PRO A 95 -24.70 34.18 -24.63
C PRO A 95 -25.50 35.49 -24.58
N GLN A 96 -24.83 36.61 -24.33
CA GLN A 96 -25.45 37.94 -24.39
C GLN A 96 -25.86 38.28 -25.83
N LYS A 97 -27.14 38.01 -26.15
CA LYS A 97 -27.88 38.81 -27.13
C LYS A 97 -28.50 40.00 -26.40
N ASP A 98 -27.81 41.13 -26.41
CA ASP A 98 -28.37 42.46 -26.65
C ASP A 98 -27.26 43.52 -26.55
N GLY A 99 -27.42 44.63 -27.29
CA GLY A 99 -26.54 45.81 -27.16
C GLY A 99 -25.70 46.21 -28.38
N LEU A 100 -26.21 46.09 -29.61
CA LEU A 100 -25.61 46.80 -30.76
C LEU A 100 -26.63 47.12 -31.88
N ALA A 101 -27.64 47.91 -31.54
CA ALA A 101 -28.45 48.66 -32.51
C ALA A 101 -28.23 50.15 -32.25
N GLY A 102 -27.56 50.88 -33.16
CA GLY A 102 -27.19 52.27 -32.85
C GLY A 102 -26.22 53.03 -33.77
N SER A 103 -25.99 52.65 -35.03
CA SER A 103 -25.42 53.59 -36.03
C SER A 103 -25.58 53.11 -37.47
N GLY A 104 -25.93 54.02 -38.38
CA GLY A 104 -25.68 53.90 -39.82
C GLY A 104 -26.70 53.10 -40.65
N ALA A 105 -27.42 53.80 -41.52
CA ALA A 105 -28.11 53.24 -42.68
C ALA A 105 -27.08 52.75 -43.75
N ASP A 106 -27.44 52.09 -44.86
CA ASP A 106 -28.71 52.14 -45.61
C ASP A 106 -28.91 50.95 -46.57
N ALA A 107 -30.08 50.93 -47.23
CA ALA A 107 -30.38 50.35 -48.55
C ALA A 107 -30.52 48.80 -48.73
N THR A 108 -31.79 48.37 -48.65
CA THR A 108 -32.53 47.54 -49.64
C THR A 108 -32.23 46.04 -49.88
N ALA A 109 -33.33 45.33 -50.18
CA ALA A 109 -33.44 44.01 -50.83
C ALA A 109 -32.87 44.06 -52.28
N ASP A 110 -32.72 42.96 -53.04
CA ASP A 110 -33.69 41.89 -53.29
C ASP A 110 -33.04 40.59 -53.85
N SER A 111 -33.82 39.53 -53.98
CA SER A 111 -33.43 38.23 -54.54
C SER A 111 -33.77 38.07 -56.03
N ALA A 112 -32.77 37.80 -56.88
CA ALA A 112 -32.98 37.27 -58.23
C ALA A 112 -31.72 36.55 -58.77
N GLU A 113 -31.92 35.68 -59.76
CA GLU A 113 -30.91 34.84 -60.42
C GLU A 113 -30.05 35.62 -61.45
N SER A 114 -28.83 35.14 -61.73
CA SER A 114 -28.32 35.02 -63.11
C SER A 114 -27.09 34.10 -63.23
N GLN A 115 -26.90 33.57 -64.44
CA GLN A 115 -26.07 32.40 -64.75
C GLN A 115 -24.56 32.68 -65.00
N GLU A 116 -23.79 31.60 -64.82
CA GLU A 116 -22.68 31.10 -65.67
C GLU A 116 -21.74 32.07 -66.41
N LEU A 117 -20.43 31.83 -66.24
CA LEU A 117 -19.58 31.39 -67.38
C LEU A 117 -18.30 30.66 -66.85
N GLY A 118 -17.72 29.75 -67.65
CA GLY A 118 -16.28 29.41 -67.50
C GLY A 118 -15.87 27.97 -67.11
N SER A 119 -16.14 26.99 -67.98
CA SER A 119 -15.25 25.83 -68.27
C SER A 119 -14.63 24.97 -67.13
N ARG A 120 -15.18 23.75 -66.99
CA ARG A 120 -14.43 22.48 -66.77
C ARG A 120 -13.76 22.04 -68.12
N PRO A 121 -12.88 21.00 -68.21
CA PRO A 121 -13.01 19.68 -67.57
C PRO A 121 -11.71 19.05 -66.99
N THR A 122 -11.84 17.78 -66.64
CA THR A 122 -10.91 16.90 -65.88
C THR A 122 -10.14 15.92 -66.76
N GLU A 123 -9.01 15.38 -66.26
CA GLU A 123 -8.56 14.04 -66.67
C GLU A 123 -7.76 13.27 -65.59
N LYS A 124 -7.68 11.94 -65.76
CA LYS A 124 -7.06 10.87 -64.95
C LYS A 124 -7.08 9.59 -65.82
N PRO A 125 -6.32 8.51 -65.53
CA PRO A 125 -5.13 8.34 -64.67
C PRO A 125 -3.96 7.63 -65.42
N GLY A 126 -2.89 7.20 -64.73
CA GLY A 126 -2.28 5.89 -65.00
C GLY A 126 -0.76 5.76 -65.21
N ASP A 127 -0.18 4.90 -64.36
CA ASP A 127 0.95 3.98 -64.60
C ASP A 127 2.41 4.48 -64.80
N GLY A 128 3.37 3.62 -64.39
CA GLY A 128 4.82 3.83 -64.53
C GLY A 128 5.67 3.50 -63.29
N GLY A 129 6.40 2.38 -63.33
CA GLY A 129 7.53 2.05 -62.45
C GLY A 129 8.44 0.99 -63.11
N PRO A 130 9.44 0.38 -62.43
CA PRO A 130 10.02 0.72 -61.12
C PRO A 130 11.58 0.75 -61.08
N ALA A 131 12.16 1.44 -60.06
CA ALA A 131 13.57 1.33 -59.60
C ALA A 131 14.67 1.78 -60.62
N PRO A 132 16.01 1.77 -60.32
CA PRO A 132 16.71 1.39 -59.08
C PRO A 132 17.90 2.33 -58.64
N VAL A 133 18.67 1.94 -57.59
CA VAL A 133 20.13 2.25 -57.37
C VAL A 133 20.52 3.74 -57.05
N PHE A 134 21.45 4.11 -56.14
CA PHE A 134 22.25 3.40 -55.12
C PHE A 134 22.65 4.29 -53.91
N GLU A 135 23.26 3.63 -52.93
CA GLU A 135 24.02 4.06 -51.75
C GLU A 135 25.06 5.20 -51.91
N ALA A 136 24.95 6.24 -51.05
CA ALA A 136 26.03 7.06 -50.43
C ALA A 136 25.38 8.00 -49.37
N LEU A 137 25.97 8.44 -48.25
CA LEU A 137 27.38 8.66 -47.88
C LEU A 137 27.67 8.27 -46.41
N ARG A 138 28.75 7.52 -46.17
CA ARG A 138 29.56 7.64 -44.94
C ARG A 138 30.77 8.53 -45.26
N THR A 139 30.98 9.66 -44.56
CA THR A 139 32.27 10.05 -43.92
C THR A 139 32.34 11.51 -43.39
N LYS A 140 33.00 11.64 -42.22
CA LYS A 140 33.96 12.71 -41.81
C LYS A 140 33.59 14.21 -41.87
N SER A 141 33.10 14.70 -40.73
CA SER A 141 33.82 15.64 -39.84
C SER A 141 34.41 17.00 -40.30
N THR A 142 33.95 18.06 -39.62
CA THR A 142 34.67 19.33 -39.25
C THR A 142 34.82 20.42 -40.36
N ARG A 143 35.06 21.72 -40.07
CA ARG A 143 35.36 22.43 -38.80
C ARG A 143 35.08 23.94 -38.86
N PHE A 144 34.61 24.55 -37.76
CA PHE A 144 34.87 25.93 -37.29
C PHE A 144 34.38 26.01 -35.82
N LEU A 145 35.04 26.61 -34.81
CA LEU A 145 36.32 27.34 -34.73
C LEU A 145 37.20 26.84 -33.53
N ARG A 146 38.46 27.30 -33.51
CA ARG A 146 39.60 26.94 -32.61
C ARG A 146 39.34 26.97 -31.09
N PRO A 147 40.12 26.15 -30.34
CA PRO A 147 41.17 26.69 -29.44
C PRO A 147 42.60 26.32 -29.90
N VAL A 148 43.66 26.88 -29.26
CA VAL A 148 45.07 26.77 -29.71
C VAL A 148 46.07 26.60 -28.56
N ARG A 149 46.83 25.47 -28.60
CA ARG A 149 48.11 25.15 -27.91
C ARG A 149 48.11 25.12 -26.35
N GLY A 150 48.95 24.28 -25.70
CA GLY A 150 49.92 23.35 -26.29
C GLY A 150 50.50 22.25 -25.37
N LYS A 151 50.80 21.12 -26.04
CA LYS A 151 51.64 19.93 -25.72
C LYS A 151 52.51 19.83 -24.43
N SER A 152 52.24 18.75 -23.68
CA SER A 152 53.13 17.63 -23.26
C SER A 152 54.40 17.83 -22.40
N GLY A 153 54.60 16.94 -21.41
CA GLY A 153 55.95 16.51 -20.98
C GLY A 153 56.09 15.90 -19.56
N ASP A 154 55.91 14.58 -19.43
CA ASP A 154 56.60 13.64 -18.50
C ASP A 154 56.66 13.81 -16.96
N ALA A 155 57.11 12.69 -16.34
CA ALA A 155 57.77 12.51 -15.03
C ALA A 155 56.92 12.29 -13.75
N SER A 156 57.51 11.48 -12.85
CA SER A 156 56.93 10.98 -11.59
C SER A 156 57.23 11.89 -10.37
N PRO A 157 56.45 11.82 -9.28
CA PRO A 157 56.66 12.64 -8.08
C PRO A 157 57.71 12.06 -7.12
N PRO A 158 58.50 12.93 -6.46
CA PRO A 158 58.83 12.67 -5.06
C PRO A 158 58.92 13.92 -4.13
N LYS A 159 58.36 13.76 -2.91
CA LYS A 159 58.89 14.20 -1.60
C LYS A 159 59.07 15.72 -1.23
N THR A 160 58.30 16.09 -0.19
CA THR A 160 58.71 16.80 1.06
C THR A 160 59.05 18.31 1.16
N ALA A 161 58.30 18.97 2.07
CA ALA A 161 58.76 19.79 3.21
C ALA A 161 59.23 21.29 3.09
N ALA A 162 58.28 22.20 3.35
CA ALA A 162 58.22 23.11 4.52
C ALA A 162 59.18 24.32 4.79
N ARG A 163 58.61 25.32 5.51
CA ARG A 163 59.18 26.41 6.38
C ARG A 163 59.62 27.77 5.80
N SER A 164 58.96 28.85 6.28
CA SER A 164 59.51 29.97 7.10
C SER A 164 58.30 30.79 7.64
N ARG A 165 58.13 31.29 8.88
CA ARG A 165 58.95 32.08 9.85
C ARG A 165 59.23 33.52 9.34
N SER A 166 59.12 34.60 10.13
CA SER A 166 59.40 34.81 11.58
C SER A 166 58.61 36.01 12.21
N ARG A 167 58.15 36.00 13.50
CA ARG A 167 58.74 36.54 14.79
C ARG A 167 58.91 38.08 14.88
N LEU A 168 58.94 38.80 16.03
CA LEU A 168 58.89 38.59 17.52
C LEU A 168 58.23 39.89 18.15
N LYS A 169 57.89 40.16 19.43
CA LYS A 169 58.27 39.83 20.85
C LYS A 169 56.97 39.66 21.72
N LEU A 170 56.91 39.24 23.00
CA LEU A 170 57.67 39.36 24.27
C LEU A 170 57.42 40.68 25.05
N ALA A 171 57.18 40.73 26.37
CA ALA A 171 57.30 39.74 27.48
C ALA A 171 56.18 40.00 28.57
N ALA A 172 56.13 39.51 29.84
CA ALA A 172 57.01 38.69 30.70
C ALA A 172 56.24 38.10 31.95
N MET A 173 56.86 37.15 32.68
CA MET A 173 56.71 36.81 34.14
C MET A 173 55.33 36.30 34.71
N ALA A 174 55.25 35.45 35.75
CA ALA A 174 56.14 34.43 36.33
C ALA A 174 55.38 33.57 37.41
N GLY A 175 55.82 32.33 37.70
CA GLY A 175 55.30 31.52 38.82
C GLY A 175 55.76 30.05 38.82
N CYS A 176 56.45 29.60 39.88
CA CYS A 176 57.02 28.24 40.01
C CYS A 176 56.02 27.30 40.74
N ALA A 177 55.70 26.09 40.25
CA ALA A 177 56.44 24.80 40.31
C ALA A 177 55.96 23.86 41.46
N ALA A 178 56.36 22.58 41.41
CA ALA A 178 56.27 21.56 42.48
C ALA A 178 54.91 20.83 42.77
N ILE A 179 54.21 20.31 41.76
CA ILE A 179 53.27 19.16 41.94
C ILE A 179 53.46 18.11 40.83
N ALA A 180 54.56 17.35 40.89
CA ALA A 180 54.91 16.35 39.85
C ALA A 180 55.28 14.94 40.35
N LEU A 181 55.48 14.75 41.66
CA LEU A 181 55.99 13.49 42.24
C LEU A 181 55.14 12.92 43.40
N VAL A 182 53.87 13.33 43.51
CA VAL A 182 52.91 12.79 44.52
C VAL A 182 51.67 12.16 43.88
N ALA A 183 51.29 12.54 42.64
CA ALA A 183 50.08 12.02 41.99
C ALA A 183 50.16 10.51 41.62
N LEU A 184 51.37 9.99 41.36
CA LEU A 184 51.56 8.63 40.83
C LEU A 184 51.29 7.51 41.85
N SER A 185 51.24 7.83 43.16
CA SER A 185 51.01 6.86 44.24
C SER A 185 49.56 6.75 44.72
N VAL A 186 48.65 7.62 44.23
CA VAL A 186 47.25 7.69 44.70
C VAL A 186 46.31 6.84 43.83
N VAL A 187 46.56 6.77 42.52
CA VAL A 187 45.65 6.10 41.54
C VAL A 187 45.52 4.58 41.79
N VAL A 188 46.51 3.94 42.39
CA VAL A 188 46.56 2.48 42.61
C VAL A 188 45.88 2.04 43.91
N ARG A 189 45.31 2.95 44.72
CA ARG A 189 44.93 2.63 46.12
C ARG A 189 43.54 3.06 46.60
N LEU A 190 42.57 3.25 45.69
CA LEU A 190 41.19 3.55 46.10
C LEU A 190 40.06 2.90 45.27
N VAL A 191 40.22 1.61 44.97
CA VAL A 191 39.05 0.72 44.76
C VAL A 191 38.41 0.41 46.13
N SER A 192 37.84 1.43 46.80
CA SER A 192 36.94 1.26 47.97
C SER A 192 36.39 2.58 48.56
N ARG A 193 35.44 3.25 47.87
CA ARG A 193 34.19 3.84 48.47
C ARG A 193 33.43 4.78 47.51
N SER A 194 32.14 4.50 47.35
CA SER A 194 30.99 5.40 47.09
C SER A 194 31.17 6.70 46.29
N GLY A 195 30.32 6.88 45.26
CA GLY A 195 29.97 8.21 44.76
C GLY A 195 29.55 8.25 43.29
N SER A 196 28.28 8.01 42.99
CA SER A 196 27.74 8.15 41.64
C SER A 196 27.81 9.61 41.15
N ARG A 197 28.37 9.82 39.97
CA ARG A 197 28.15 11.02 39.14
C ARG A 197 27.77 10.58 37.73
N SER A 198 26.87 11.33 37.11
CA SER A 198 26.32 11.06 35.79
C SER A 198 27.41 11.06 34.71
N THR A 199 27.38 10.05 33.85
CA THR A 199 28.11 10.05 32.57
C THR A 199 27.38 10.92 31.56
N ASP A 200 28.11 11.76 30.83
CA ASP A 200 27.60 12.43 29.62
C ASP A 200 27.12 11.41 28.58
N GLU A 201 26.21 11.84 27.71
CA GLU A 201 25.59 11.03 26.66
C GLU A 201 26.60 10.63 25.56
N ALA A 202 27.32 9.54 25.79
CA ALA A 202 28.37 9.08 24.89
C ALA A 202 27.80 8.40 23.63
N THR A 203 27.71 9.16 22.52
CA THR A 203 27.39 8.66 21.17
C THR A 203 28.14 7.36 20.85
N ALA A 204 27.40 6.31 20.46
CA ALA A 204 27.97 4.98 20.29
C ALA A 204 27.21 4.08 19.31
N LEU A 205 27.93 3.13 18.73
CA LEU A 205 27.40 1.96 18.03
C LEU A 205 27.31 0.78 19.00
N VAL A 206 26.12 0.20 19.11
CA VAL A 206 25.83 -1.00 19.91
C VAL A 206 25.52 -2.15 18.96
N PHE A 207 26.30 -3.23 19.05
CA PHE A 207 26.16 -4.38 18.17
C PHE A 207 25.37 -5.49 18.88
N ASP A 208 24.14 -5.71 18.44
CA ASP A 208 23.25 -6.77 18.93
C ASP A 208 23.63 -8.12 18.28
N TRP A 209 24.92 -8.49 18.41
CA TRP A 209 25.60 -9.64 17.80
C TRP A 209 25.93 -10.70 18.88
N PRO A 210 25.31 -11.90 18.85
CA PRO A 210 25.50 -12.94 19.87
C PRO A 210 26.95 -13.42 20.06
N GLU A 211 27.32 -13.74 21.30
CA GLU A 211 28.69 -14.11 21.70
C GLU A 211 29.22 -15.35 20.95
N ASN A 212 28.35 -16.36 20.78
CA ASN A 212 28.64 -17.59 20.05
C ASN A 212 28.89 -17.40 18.55
N GLU A 213 28.65 -16.21 18.00
CA GLU A 213 28.90 -15.87 16.60
C GLU A 213 30.17 -15.05 16.38
N ARG A 214 30.83 -14.61 17.46
CA ARG A 214 32.02 -13.74 17.41
C ARG A 214 33.33 -14.48 17.22
N ALA A 215 33.34 -15.80 17.37
CA ALA A 215 34.54 -16.63 17.28
C ALA A 215 35.18 -16.54 15.88
N GLY A 216 36.45 -16.11 15.82
CA GLY A 216 37.20 -15.95 14.58
C GLY A 216 36.73 -14.79 13.67
N ALA A 217 35.84 -13.93 14.16
CA ALA A 217 35.26 -12.84 13.40
C ALA A 217 36.00 -11.49 13.61
N ALA A 218 35.90 -10.59 12.63
CA ALA A 218 36.57 -9.29 12.62
C ALA A 218 35.58 -8.15 12.36
N LEU A 219 35.72 -7.06 13.12
CA LEU A 219 34.97 -5.80 12.97
C LEU A 219 35.88 -4.69 12.47
N ARG A 220 35.43 -3.95 11.45
CA ARG A 220 35.99 -2.67 11.03
C ARG A 220 34.90 -1.59 11.03
N ILE A 221 35.27 -0.39 11.47
CA ILE A 221 34.44 0.83 11.34
C ILE A 221 35.33 1.89 10.68
N ASP A 222 34.86 2.49 9.59
CA ASP A 222 35.58 3.46 8.76
C ASP A 222 36.96 2.95 8.29
N GLY A 223 37.05 1.64 8.07
CA GLY A 223 38.29 0.94 7.71
C GLY A 223 39.23 0.65 8.88
N ARG A 224 39.01 1.22 10.08
CA ARG A 224 39.76 0.90 11.29
C ARG A 224 39.27 -0.41 11.88
N GLU A 225 40.19 -1.35 12.09
CA GLU A 225 39.91 -2.63 12.75
C GLU A 225 39.80 -2.48 14.27
N LEU A 226 38.84 -3.18 14.85
CA LEU A 226 38.48 -3.14 16.28
C LEU A 226 38.39 -4.56 16.83
N ALA A 227 38.84 -4.74 18.07
CA ALA A 227 38.76 -6.02 18.76
C ALA A 227 37.30 -6.38 19.09
N VAL A 228 36.87 -7.55 18.65
CA VAL A 228 35.54 -8.11 18.99
C VAL A 228 35.66 -8.81 20.36
N PRO A 229 34.93 -8.38 21.40
CA PRO A 229 35.01 -9.00 22.71
C PRO A 229 34.29 -10.36 22.70
N PRO A 230 34.93 -11.45 23.20
CA PRO A 230 34.37 -12.79 23.13
C PRO A 230 33.13 -12.99 24.00
N ALA A 231 32.92 -12.13 25.02
CA ALA A 231 31.73 -12.05 25.85
C ALA A 231 31.41 -10.60 26.22
N GLY A 232 30.19 -10.32 26.65
CA GLY A 232 29.68 -9.00 27.03
C GLY A 232 29.10 -8.18 25.87
N ALA A 233 28.56 -7.01 26.18
CA ALA A 233 28.00 -6.09 25.19
C ALA A 233 29.11 -5.46 24.32
N LEU A 234 28.99 -5.58 23.00
CA LEU A 234 29.89 -4.91 22.05
C LEU A 234 29.36 -3.48 21.79
N ARG A 235 29.95 -2.52 22.49
CA ARG A 235 29.65 -1.07 22.37
C ARG A 235 30.91 -0.32 21.97
N VAL A 236 30.83 0.46 20.89
CA VAL A 236 31.93 1.28 20.38
C VAL A 236 31.51 2.76 20.41
N VAL A 237 32.21 3.58 21.20
CA VAL A 237 32.01 5.04 21.17
C VAL A 237 32.55 5.61 19.86
N CYS A 238 31.75 6.44 19.18
CA CYS A 238 32.08 7.04 17.89
C CYS A 238 31.73 8.53 17.88
N SER A 239 32.11 9.21 16.80
CA SER A 239 31.60 10.56 16.51
C SER A 239 30.10 10.50 16.13
N PRO A 240 29.38 11.63 16.20
CA PRO A 240 28.15 11.81 15.46
C PRO A 240 28.45 11.91 13.95
N GLY A 241 27.66 11.25 13.11
CA GLY A 241 27.83 11.24 11.64
C GLY A 241 27.56 9.88 10.99
N GLU A 242 27.87 9.78 9.70
CA GLU A 242 27.89 8.52 8.95
C GLU A 242 29.13 7.69 9.30
N HIS A 243 28.91 6.42 9.60
CA HIS A 243 29.95 5.44 9.89
C HIS A 243 29.78 4.19 9.01
N ARG A 244 30.87 3.74 8.36
CA ARG A 244 30.86 2.55 7.49
C ARG A 244 31.35 1.32 8.24
N VAL A 245 30.43 0.42 8.56
CA VAL A 245 30.67 -0.83 9.27
C VAL A 245 30.96 -1.96 8.29
N SER A 246 32.00 -2.76 8.56
CA SER A 246 32.36 -3.96 7.79
C SER A 246 32.67 -5.08 8.78
N LEU A 247 31.86 -6.14 8.73
CA LEU A 247 31.87 -7.28 9.64
C LEU A 247 32.15 -8.57 8.84
N ARG A 248 33.11 -9.37 9.31
CA ARG A 248 33.52 -10.64 8.65
C ARG A 248 33.54 -11.79 9.63
N ARG A 249 33.03 -12.95 9.21
CA ARG A 249 32.93 -14.20 9.97
C ARG A 249 33.32 -15.39 9.06
N PRO A 250 34.06 -16.40 9.53
CA PRO A 250 34.42 -17.57 8.71
C PRO A 250 33.18 -18.32 8.21
N GLU A 251 33.21 -18.81 6.96
CA GLU A 251 32.09 -19.44 6.23
C GLU A 251 30.82 -18.57 6.03
N PHE A 252 30.91 -17.23 6.18
CA PHE A 252 29.84 -16.29 5.84
C PHE A 252 30.34 -15.15 4.95
N LEU A 253 29.44 -14.57 4.15
CA LEU A 253 29.72 -13.37 3.36
C LEU A 253 30.04 -12.16 4.28
N PRO A 254 30.90 -11.22 3.84
CA PRO A 254 31.09 -9.96 4.55
C PRO A 254 29.79 -9.16 4.65
N PHE A 255 29.43 -8.77 5.86
CA PHE A 255 28.35 -7.81 6.11
C PHE A 255 28.93 -6.40 6.03
N GLU A 256 28.39 -5.54 5.16
CA GLU A 256 28.78 -4.11 5.08
C GLU A 256 27.54 -3.21 5.10
N GLU A 257 27.54 -2.21 5.98
CA GLU A 257 26.44 -1.26 6.16
C GLU A 257 26.99 0.15 6.46
N THR A 258 26.28 1.19 6.02
CA THR A 258 26.56 2.58 6.42
C THR A 258 25.44 3.03 7.35
N ILE A 259 25.78 3.45 8.56
CA ILE A 259 24.84 3.82 9.62
C ILE A 259 25.09 5.25 10.09
N VAL A 260 24.03 6.03 10.29
CA VAL A 260 24.09 7.38 10.84
C VAL A 260 23.92 7.31 12.36
N VAL A 261 24.81 7.96 13.10
CA VAL A 261 24.75 8.02 14.57
C VAL A 261 24.57 9.48 15.01
N GLU A 262 23.53 9.75 15.78
CA GLU A 262 23.21 11.11 16.26
C GLU A 262 23.99 11.48 17.53
N THR A 263 24.13 12.79 17.78
CA THR A 263 24.74 13.32 19.01
C THR A 263 23.93 12.91 20.24
N GLY A 264 24.60 12.34 21.24
CA GLY A 264 23.98 11.82 22.47
C GLY A 264 23.28 10.47 22.32
N ARG A 265 23.14 9.93 21.10
CA ARG A 265 22.36 8.70 20.83
C ARG A 265 23.23 7.46 20.65
N GLU A 266 22.63 6.31 20.98
CA GLU A 266 23.15 5.01 20.59
C GLU A 266 22.44 4.52 19.32
N ALA A 267 23.20 4.15 18.30
CA ALA A 267 22.68 3.45 17.12
C ALA A 267 22.92 1.94 17.30
N ARG A 268 21.88 1.13 17.04
CA ARG A 268 21.92 -0.34 17.18
C ARG A 268 22.03 -1.01 15.82
N LEU A 269 22.93 -1.99 15.72
CA LEU A 269 23.18 -2.74 14.50
C LEU A 269 23.18 -4.24 14.82
N LYS A 270 22.39 -5.01 14.07
CA LYS A 270 22.26 -6.47 14.21
C LYS A 270 22.69 -7.14 12.91
N PRO A 271 23.87 -7.77 12.84
CA PRO A 271 24.36 -8.36 11.59
C PRO A 271 23.50 -9.56 11.15
N ALA A 272 23.12 -9.59 9.88
CA ALA A 272 22.46 -10.72 9.24
C ALA A 272 23.50 -11.57 8.51
N TRP A 273 23.76 -12.77 9.01
CA TRP A 273 24.82 -13.65 8.48
C TRP A 273 24.31 -14.52 7.32
N ILE A 274 24.73 -14.19 6.09
CA ILE A 274 24.46 -15.00 4.88
C ILE A 274 25.58 -16.02 4.69
N PRO A 275 25.33 -17.34 4.72
CA PRO A 275 26.39 -18.34 4.61
C PRO A 275 27.09 -18.30 3.24
N GLN A 276 28.41 -18.49 3.24
CA GLN A 276 29.23 -18.48 2.04
C GLN A 276 29.01 -19.77 1.24
N SER A 277 28.55 -19.64 0.00
CA SER A 277 28.44 -20.76 -0.94
C SER A 277 29.78 -21.01 -1.65
N TYR A 278 30.04 -22.27 -2.04
CA TYR A 278 31.25 -22.66 -2.76
C TYR A 278 30.95 -23.60 -3.94
N LEU A 279 31.65 -23.38 -5.05
CA LEU A 279 31.82 -24.34 -6.14
C LEU A 279 32.94 -25.32 -5.75
N VAL A 280 32.63 -26.61 -5.69
CA VAL A 280 33.57 -27.70 -5.44
C VAL A 280 33.78 -28.49 -6.74
N LEU A 281 34.90 -28.23 -7.41
CA LEU A 281 35.30 -28.90 -8.64
C LEU A 281 36.08 -30.17 -8.34
N GLN A 282 35.42 -31.32 -8.46
CA GLN A 282 36.03 -32.63 -8.24
C GLN A 282 36.61 -33.17 -9.54
N TRP A 283 37.90 -32.87 -9.77
CA TRP A 283 38.53 -32.96 -11.08
C TRP A 283 40.00 -33.38 -10.98
N PRO A 284 40.44 -34.50 -11.59
CA PRO A 284 41.79 -35.04 -11.34
C PRO A 284 42.95 -34.10 -11.70
N PRO A 285 43.96 -33.89 -10.84
CA PRO A 285 45.06 -32.93 -11.06
C PRO A 285 45.82 -33.09 -12.38
N ARG A 286 45.93 -34.33 -12.90
CA ARG A 286 46.58 -34.62 -14.19
C ARG A 286 45.86 -33.99 -15.39
N GLN A 287 44.59 -33.61 -15.26
CA GLN A 287 43.80 -32.98 -16.32
C GLN A 287 43.80 -31.44 -16.24
N GLN A 288 44.24 -30.86 -15.11
CA GLN A 288 44.16 -29.42 -14.83
C GLN A 288 45.27 -28.60 -15.53
N ARG A 289 46.41 -29.23 -15.89
CA ARG A 289 47.63 -28.54 -16.34
C ARG A 289 47.48 -27.71 -17.61
N ASP A 290 46.73 -28.23 -18.58
CA ASP A 290 46.61 -27.65 -19.92
C ASP A 290 45.24 -26.98 -20.15
N ALA A 291 44.49 -26.77 -19.07
CA ALA A 291 43.10 -26.33 -19.10
C ALA A 291 42.97 -24.83 -18.85
N ARG A 292 41.92 -24.23 -19.40
CA ARG A 292 41.45 -22.88 -19.06
C ARG A 292 40.08 -22.97 -18.43
N MET A 293 39.86 -22.25 -17.35
CA MET A 293 38.56 -22.15 -16.69
C MET A 293 38.08 -20.70 -16.73
N GLU A 294 36.81 -20.51 -17.04
CA GLU A 294 36.09 -19.24 -16.90
C GLU A 294 34.90 -19.48 -15.98
N LEU A 295 34.73 -18.61 -14.98
CA LEU A 295 33.56 -18.57 -14.12
C LEU A 295 32.89 -17.22 -14.35
N ASP A 296 31.62 -17.22 -14.76
CA ASP A 296 30.83 -16.05 -15.11
C ASP A 296 31.48 -15.16 -16.19
N GLY A 297 32.20 -15.80 -17.12
CA GLY A 297 32.99 -15.13 -18.17
C GLY A 297 34.31 -14.52 -17.70
N SER A 298 34.67 -14.66 -16.41
CA SER A 298 35.97 -14.24 -15.87
C SER A 298 36.97 -15.41 -15.87
N PRO A 299 38.13 -15.29 -16.53
CA PRO A 299 39.13 -16.37 -16.55
C PRO A 299 39.79 -16.55 -15.18
N ALA A 300 39.88 -17.80 -14.73
CA ALA A 300 40.34 -18.16 -13.40
C ALA A 300 41.67 -18.94 -13.45
N ASP A 301 42.66 -18.49 -12.66
CA ASP A 301 43.96 -19.17 -12.54
C ASP A 301 43.85 -20.40 -11.64
N LEU A 302 43.76 -21.59 -12.26
CA LEU A 302 43.69 -22.89 -11.60
C LEU A 302 44.87 -23.18 -10.64
N SER A 303 45.99 -22.46 -10.73
CA SER A 303 47.11 -22.61 -9.80
C SER A 303 46.91 -21.85 -8.48
N ALA A 304 46.17 -20.74 -8.51
CA ALA A 304 45.94 -19.84 -7.38
C ALA A 304 44.66 -20.13 -6.57
N LEU A 305 43.76 -20.97 -7.08
CA LEU A 305 42.48 -21.27 -6.42
C LEU A 305 42.64 -22.18 -5.19
N PRO A 306 41.80 -22.00 -4.14
CA PRO A 306 41.83 -22.84 -2.94
C PRO A 306 41.53 -24.31 -3.27
N ARG A 307 42.10 -25.22 -2.48
CA ARG A 307 41.87 -26.66 -2.61
C ARG A 307 40.81 -27.13 -1.62
N GLY A 308 40.01 -28.10 -2.05
CA GLY A 308 39.02 -28.78 -1.21
C GLY A 308 39.64 -29.90 -0.37
N ASP A 309 38.80 -30.55 0.42
CA ASP A 309 39.20 -31.54 1.43
C ASP A 309 39.70 -32.89 0.83
N HIS A 310 39.59 -33.07 -0.49
CA HIS A 310 40.08 -34.25 -1.20
C HIS A 310 41.24 -33.93 -2.17
N PRO A 311 42.22 -34.84 -2.38
CA PRO A 311 43.41 -34.60 -3.21
C PRO A 311 43.15 -34.33 -4.70
N GLY A 312 42.82 -33.07 -5.01
CA GLY A 312 42.64 -32.55 -6.37
C GLY A 312 41.47 -31.59 -6.51
N ASP A 313 40.53 -31.63 -5.57
CA ASP A 313 39.35 -30.76 -5.55
C ASP A 313 39.76 -29.29 -5.48
N ILE A 314 39.06 -28.43 -6.22
CA ILE A 314 39.21 -26.98 -6.15
C ILE A 314 37.93 -26.40 -5.54
N ARG A 315 38.06 -25.60 -4.48
CA ARG A 315 36.93 -25.01 -3.75
C ARG A 315 36.94 -23.48 -3.96
N VAL A 316 36.09 -23.01 -4.87
CA VAL A 316 35.99 -21.59 -5.24
C VAL A 316 34.80 -20.97 -4.49
N PRO A 317 34.96 -19.87 -3.73
CA PRO A 317 33.82 -19.16 -3.15
C PRO A 317 32.99 -18.52 -4.26
N ILE A 318 31.66 -18.67 -4.19
CA ILE A 318 30.69 -18.14 -5.16
C ILE A 318 29.57 -17.40 -4.42
N ALA A 319 28.89 -16.48 -5.11
CA ALA A 319 27.74 -15.78 -4.54
C ALA A 319 26.48 -16.66 -4.57
N PRO A 320 25.43 -16.31 -3.82
CA PRO A 320 24.06 -16.70 -4.16
C PRO A 320 23.67 -16.02 -5.49
N GLY A 321 23.07 -16.76 -6.42
CA GLY A 321 22.74 -16.26 -7.75
C GLY A 321 22.97 -17.28 -8.87
N SER A 322 22.74 -16.88 -10.12
CA SER A 322 23.03 -17.71 -11.30
C SER A 322 24.52 -17.63 -11.66
N HIS A 323 25.15 -18.78 -11.89
CA HIS A 323 26.57 -18.89 -12.21
C HIS A 323 26.77 -19.80 -13.45
N ARG A 324 27.75 -19.44 -14.30
CA ARG A 324 28.14 -20.21 -15.49
C ARG A 324 29.62 -20.58 -15.44
N LEU A 325 29.90 -21.87 -15.50
CA LEU A 325 31.25 -22.40 -15.61
C LEU A 325 31.52 -22.86 -17.04
N VAL A 326 32.69 -22.49 -17.57
CA VAL A 326 33.25 -23.05 -18.80
C VAL A 326 34.66 -23.56 -18.48
N ILE A 327 34.97 -24.79 -18.88
CA ILE A 327 36.33 -25.33 -18.84
C ILE A 327 36.72 -25.84 -20.23
N THR A 328 37.73 -25.22 -20.82
CA THR A 328 38.24 -25.54 -22.15
C THR A 328 39.57 -26.29 -22.04
N ARG A 329 39.75 -27.35 -22.84
CA ARG A 329 40.98 -28.15 -22.92
C ARG A 329 41.36 -28.42 -24.38
N PRO A 330 42.66 -28.38 -24.75
CA PRO A 330 43.09 -28.70 -26.11
C PRO A 330 42.61 -30.07 -26.58
N GLY A 331 42.02 -30.13 -27.79
CA GLY A 331 41.56 -31.36 -28.43
C GLY A 331 40.26 -31.96 -27.89
N LEU A 332 39.53 -31.25 -27.03
CA LEU A 332 38.25 -31.68 -26.45
C LEU A 332 37.18 -30.59 -26.61
N GLU A 333 35.92 -30.98 -26.59
CA GLU A 333 34.81 -30.02 -26.52
C GLU A 333 34.83 -29.28 -25.16
N PRO A 334 34.54 -27.97 -25.11
CA PRO A 334 34.41 -27.25 -23.85
C PRO A 334 33.37 -27.89 -22.94
N PHE A 335 33.70 -28.06 -21.67
CA PHE A 335 32.74 -28.42 -20.65
C PHE A 335 32.03 -27.13 -20.20
N GLU A 336 30.73 -27.04 -20.44
CA GLU A 336 29.89 -25.96 -19.93
C GLU A 336 28.85 -26.49 -18.94
N ASP A 337 28.63 -25.73 -17.87
CA ASP A 337 27.68 -26.07 -16.81
C ASP A 337 27.12 -24.77 -16.19
N GLN A 338 25.85 -24.80 -15.77
CA GLN A 338 25.11 -23.64 -15.27
C GLN A 338 24.17 -24.02 -14.15
N TRP A 339 24.13 -23.22 -13.09
CA TRP A 339 23.34 -23.49 -11.90
C TRP A 339 22.94 -22.21 -11.17
N VAL A 340 21.87 -22.29 -10.37
CA VAL A 340 21.48 -21.23 -9.44
C VAL A 340 21.85 -21.65 -8.03
N VAL A 341 22.65 -20.82 -7.36
CA VAL A 341 23.18 -21.03 -6.02
C VAL A 341 22.24 -20.40 -5.00
N GLN A 342 21.70 -21.19 -4.07
CA GLN A 342 21.06 -20.66 -2.86
C GLN A 342 22.10 -20.28 -1.80
N PRO A 343 21.78 -19.37 -0.85
CA PRO A 343 22.68 -19.04 0.26
C PRO A 343 23.12 -20.27 1.06
N GLY A 344 24.43 -20.48 1.20
CA GLY A 344 25.03 -21.65 1.85
C GLY A 344 24.98 -22.97 1.06
N GLN A 345 24.44 -22.96 -0.16
CA GLN A 345 24.42 -24.15 -1.02
C GLN A 345 25.76 -24.32 -1.73
N ASN A 346 26.49 -25.38 -1.37
CA ASN A 346 27.68 -25.78 -2.12
C ASN A 346 27.29 -26.57 -3.37
N ILE A 347 27.86 -26.20 -4.52
CA ILE A 347 27.63 -26.84 -5.81
C ILE A 347 28.83 -27.72 -6.14
N THR A 348 28.62 -29.03 -6.32
CA THR A 348 29.70 -29.97 -6.61
C THR A 348 29.68 -30.39 -8.08
N VAL A 349 30.72 -30.02 -8.83
CA VAL A 349 30.83 -30.23 -10.28
C VAL A 349 31.93 -31.26 -10.59
N ARG A 350 31.64 -32.19 -11.51
CA ARG A 350 32.54 -33.25 -11.97
C ARG A 350 32.69 -33.18 -13.49
N PRO A 351 33.64 -32.38 -14.02
CA PRO A 351 33.78 -32.16 -15.47
C PRO A 351 33.96 -33.48 -16.26
N ARG A 352 33.11 -33.69 -17.26
CA ARG A 352 33.16 -34.85 -18.17
C ARG A 352 33.41 -34.38 -19.59
N TRP A 353 34.40 -34.98 -20.24
CA TRP A 353 34.89 -34.57 -21.56
C TRP A 353 34.26 -35.39 -22.69
N LYS A 354 33.89 -34.73 -23.78
CA LYS A 354 33.50 -35.36 -25.04
C LYS A 354 34.62 -35.25 -26.06
N ALA A 355 34.74 -36.27 -26.93
CA ALA A 355 35.61 -36.22 -28.09
C ALA A 355 34.91 -35.43 -29.21
N PRO A 356 35.60 -34.52 -29.92
CA PRO A 356 34.98 -33.66 -30.92
C PRO A 356 34.44 -34.47 -32.11
N GLY A 357 33.15 -34.27 -32.43
CA GLY A 357 32.57 -34.72 -33.70
C GLY A 357 31.56 -35.88 -33.65
N GLN A 358 31.05 -36.30 -32.49
CA GLN A 358 29.90 -37.21 -32.40
C GLN A 358 28.62 -36.47 -31.98
N GLY A 359 27.89 -35.95 -32.95
CA GLY A 359 26.59 -35.29 -32.73
C GLY A 359 25.41 -36.26 -32.84
N THR A 360 24.80 -36.63 -31.70
CA THR A 360 23.34 -36.84 -31.55
C THR A 360 22.95 -37.09 -30.09
N ALA A 361 21.72 -36.69 -29.74
CA ALA A 361 20.95 -37.04 -28.54
C ALA A 361 21.61 -36.89 -27.14
N ALA A 362 21.07 -35.98 -26.33
CA ALA A 362 21.30 -35.93 -24.89
C ALA A 362 19.98 -35.73 -24.13
N GLY A 363 19.30 -36.83 -23.81
CA GLY A 363 18.25 -36.83 -22.77
C GLY A 363 18.87 -36.87 -21.37
N PRO A 364 18.15 -36.41 -20.32
CA PRO A 364 18.66 -36.42 -18.95
C PRO A 364 18.81 -37.86 -18.40
N SER A 365 20.05 -38.31 -18.25
CA SER A 365 20.34 -39.62 -17.64
C SER A 365 20.58 -39.50 -16.13
N LEU A 366 19.67 -40.10 -15.36
CA LEU A 366 19.73 -40.13 -13.89
C LEU A 366 20.95 -40.94 -13.37
N PRO A 367 21.69 -40.45 -12.35
CA PRO A 367 22.67 -41.25 -11.63
C PRO A 367 21.98 -42.11 -10.54
N ALA A 368 21.37 -43.23 -10.94
CA ALA A 368 20.80 -44.17 -9.98
C ALA A 368 21.91 -44.88 -9.18
N SER A 369 21.95 -44.66 -7.86
CA SER A 369 22.79 -45.42 -6.93
C SER A 369 21.93 -46.46 -6.20
N LYS A 370 22.01 -47.73 -6.62
CA LYS A 370 21.53 -48.87 -5.83
C LYS A 370 22.72 -49.55 -5.18
N MET A 371 22.73 -49.64 -3.85
CA MET A 371 23.45 -50.71 -3.16
C MET A 371 22.55 -51.96 -3.10
N SER A 372 23.19 -53.11 -3.05
CA SER A 372 22.57 -54.43 -3.15
C SER A 372 22.31 -55.06 -1.78
N GLU A 373 21.23 -55.83 -1.67
CA GLU A 373 21.07 -56.87 -0.65
C GLU A 373 20.38 -58.10 -1.27
N GLN A 374 20.49 -59.27 -0.63
CA GLN A 374 20.48 -60.58 -1.32
C GLN A 374 19.20 -61.44 -1.17
N GLU A 375 19.22 -62.60 -1.83
CA GLU A 375 18.10 -63.47 -2.21
C GLU A 375 17.39 -64.27 -1.08
N MET A 376 16.05 -64.37 -1.17
CA MET A 376 15.19 -65.57 -0.93
C MET A 376 15.18 -66.23 0.48
N PRO A 377 14.26 -67.20 0.78
CA PRO A 377 13.17 -67.82 -0.01
C PRO A 377 11.74 -67.66 0.58
N PRO A 378 10.67 -68.16 -0.07
CA PRO A 378 9.27 -67.91 0.33
C PRO A 378 8.56 -69.05 1.10
N ALA A 379 7.45 -68.74 1.79
CA ALA A 379 6.49 -69.72 2.30
C ALA A 379 5.03 -69.19 2.42
N GLN A 380 4.08 -70.08 2.10
CA GLN A 380 2.64 -70.10 2.43
C GLN A 380 2.28 -71.60 2.68
N PRO A 381 1.06 -72.02 3.10
CA PRO A 381 -0.14 -71.29 3.52
C PRO A 381 -0.70 -71.75 4.91
N THR A 382 -1.82 -71.15 5.37
CA THR A 382 -2.97 -71.70 6.15
C THR A 382 -3.69 -70.54 6.87
N ALA A 383 -5.00 -70.55 7.19
CA ALA A 383 -6.17 -71.23 6.63
C ALA A 383 -7.44 -70.41 6.98
N ALA A 384 -8.56 -70.61 6.26
CA ALA A 384 -9.85 -69.91 6.46
C ALA A 384 -10.75 -70.67 7.49
N PRO A 385 -11.99 -70.22 7.88
CA PRO A 385 -13.09 -69.81 6.98
C PRO A 385 -13.96 -68.60 7.42
N GLU A 386 -14.82 -68.14 6.51
CA GLU A 386 -16.03 -67.32 6.77
C GLU A 386 -17.21 -68.20 7.28
N PRO A 387 -18.42 -67.66 7.62
CA PRO A 387 -19.40 -67.32 6.56
C PRO A 387 -20.40 -66.16 6.82
N VAL A 388 -20.67 -65.41 5.75
CA VAL A 388 -22.01 -64.99 5.23
C VAL A 388 -23.08 -64.37 6.17
N ALA A 389 -23.18 -63.04 6.07
CA ALA A 389 -24.38 -62.18 5.89
C ALA A 389 -25.76 -62.48 6.52
N THR A 390 -26.33 -61.44 7.15
CA THR A 390 -27.78 -61.12 7.15
C THR A 390 -27.99 -59.61 7.05
N ALA A 391 -29.08 -59.13 6.44
CA ALA A 391 -29.43 -57.70 6.35
C ALA A 391 -30.60 -57.33 7.28
N ALA A 392 -30.53 -56.19 7.97
CA ALA A 392 -31.65 -55.62 8.73
C ALA A 392 -31.55 -54.09 8.94
N ALA A 393 -32.70 -53.44 8.77
CA ALA A 393 -33.19 -52.12 9.23
C ALA A 393 -32.25 -51.03 9.80
N GLU A 394 -32.57 -49.78 9.43
CA GLU A 394 -32.10 -48.55 10.06
C GLU A 394 -32.58 -48.42 11.54
N PRO A 395 -31.71 -47.94 12.46
CA PRO A 395 -32.14 -47.36 13.73
C PRO A 395 -32.30 -45.84 13.60
N GLN A 396 -33.49 -45.30 13.90
CA GLN A 396 -33.68 -43.86 14.08
C GLN A 396 -32.91 -43.35 15.32
N PRO A 397 -32.42 -42.09 15.33
CA PRO A 397 -31.72 -41.54 16.49
C PRO A 397 -32.68 -41.41 17.70
N PRO A 398 -32.20 -41.69 18.93
CA PRO A 398 -33.04 -41.59 20.12
C PRO A 398 -33.41 -40.15 20.44
N LEU A 399 -34.68 -39.93 20.77
CA LEU A 399 -35.20 -38.64 21.24
C LEU A 399 -34.53 -38.21 22.55
N GLN A 400 -33.51 -37.34 22.45
CA GLN A 400 -33.02 -36.61 23.61
C GLN A 400 -34.12 -35.67 24.11
N ARG A 401 -34.36 -35.68 25.44
CA ARG A 401 -35.23 -34.70 26.08
C ARG A 401 -34.63 -33.31 25.92
N ALA A 402 -35.48 -32.31 25.74
CA ALA A 402 -35.02 -30.92 25.70
C ALA A 402 -34.29 -30.56 27.00
N GLU A 403 -33.00 -30.24 26.88
CA GLU A 403 -32.29 -29.47 27.90
C GLU A 403 -32.94 -28.08 28.02
N PRO A 404 -32.92 -27.44 29.20
CA PRO A 404 -33.41 -26.07 29.33
C PRO A 404 -32.62 -25.15 28.38
N PRO A 405 -33.25 -24.09 27.82
CA PRO A 405 -32.59 -23.21 26.87
C PRO A 405 -31.31 -22.66 27.50
N ALA A 406 -30.18 -22.85 26.81
CA ALA A 406 -28.88 -22.40 27.27
C ALA A 406 -28.94 -20.92 27.62
N VAL A 407 -28.56 -20.58 28.86
CA VAL A 407 -28.35 -19.19 29.25
C VAL A 407 -27.36 -18.59 28.24
N PRO A 408 -27.68 -17.48 27.56
CA PRO A 408 -26.80 -16.94 26.54
C PRO A 408 -25.43 -16.67 27.18
N PRO A 409 -24.32 -17.08 26.55
CA PRO A 409 -23.00 -16.89 27.12
C PRO A 409 -22.83 -15.41 27.42
N GLY A 410 -22.51 -15.10 28.69
CA GLY A 410 -22.24 -13.73 29.11
C GLY A 410 -21.11 -13.14 28.26
N PRO A 411 -21.09 -11.81 28.06
CA PRO A 411 -20.05 -11.17 27.25
C PRO A 411 -18.67 -11.63 27.75
N ALA A 412 -17.81 -11.99 26.80
CA ALA A 412 -16.47 -12.54 27.03
C ALA A 412 -15.74 -11.78 28.16
N PRO A 413 -14.98 -12.48 29.02
CA PRO A 413 -14.47 -11.92 30.27
C PRO A 413 -13.71 -10.62 30.00
N ARG A 414 -14.36 -9.51 30.34
CA ARG A 414 -13.75 -8.17 30.27
C ARG A 414 -12.51 -8.24 31.14
N THR A 415 -11.34 -7.95 30.56
CA THR A 415 -10.09 -7.81 31.31
C THR A 415 -10.37 -6.90 32.50
N GLU A 416 -10.27 -7.47 33.70
CA GLU A 416 -10.70 -6.78 34.92
C GLU A 416 -9.96 -5.44 35.01
N PRO A 417 -10.64 -4.34 35.37
CA PRO A 417 -9.99 -3.06 35.49
C PRO A 417 -8.85 -3.19 36.51
N ASP A 418 -7.65 -2.82 36.08
CA ASP A 418 -6.40 -2.91 36.87
C ASP A 418 -6.68 -2.47 38.32
N PRO A 419 -6.30 -3.26 39.33
CA PRO A 419 -6.75 -3.04 40.71
C PRO A 419 -6.35 -1.66 41.26
N ALA A 420 -5.29 -1.02 40.73
CA ALA A 420 -4.96 0.36 41.08
C ALA A 420 -5.97 1.36 40.49
N LEU A 421 -6.36 1.19 39.23
CA LEU A 421 -7.36 2.02 38.56
C LEU A 421 -8.75 1.80 39.18
N LYS A 422 -9.12 0.55 39.49
CA LYS A 422 -10.39 0.20 40.14
C LYS A 422 -10.50 0.82 41.54
N ARG A 423 -9.47 0.65 42.39
CA ARG A 423 -9.40 1.29 43.72
C ARG A 423 -9.56 2.81 43.60
N GLN A 424 -8.91 3.43 42.62
CA GLN A 424 -9.01 4.87 42.43
C GLN A 424 -10.42 5.32 41.99
N GLN A 425 -11.09 4.57 41.11
CA GLN A 425 -12.49 4.81 40.75
C GLN A 425 -13.44 4.67 41.96
N GLU A 426 -13.20 3.69 42.84
CA GLU A 426 -13.95 3.51 44.09
C GLU A 426 -13.73 4.70 45.05
N LEU A 427 -12.49 5.21 45.16
CA LEU A 427 -12.15 6.38 45.97
C LEU A 427 -12.74 7.69 45.40
N GLU A 428 -12.69 7.90 44.09
CA GLU A 428 -13.34 9.03 43.40
C GLU A 428 -14.86 9.02 43.63
N ALA A 429 -15.51 7.85 43.50
CA ALA A 429 -16.95 7.71 43.72
C ALA A 429 -17.34 8.03 45.18
N LYS A 430 -16.65 7.47 46.17
CA LYS A 430 -16.86 7.78 47.60
C LYS A 430 -16.68 9.28 47.89
N TYR A 431 -15.64 9.89 47.33
CA TYR A 431 -15.37 11.31 47.53
C TYR A 431 -16.47 12.18 46.92
N ALA A 432 -16.90 11.88 45.69
CA ALA A 432 -17.97 12.60 45.01
C ALA A 432 -19.32 12.48 45.75
N GLU A 433 -19.66 11.29 46.27
CA GLU A 433 -20.88 11.08 47.08
C GLU A 433 -20.83 11.89 48.38
N GLY A 434 -19.75 11.75 49.17
CA GLY A 434 -19.57 12.45 50.44
C GLY A 434 -19.49 13.98 50.32
N MET A 435 -19.09 14.49 49.14
CA MET A 435 -18.96 15.92 48.85
C MET A 435 -20.17 16.53 48.13
N ALA A 436 -21.14 15.74 47.67
CA ALA A 436 -22.21 16.21 46.77
C ALA A 436 -23.03 17.39 47.31
N SER A 437 -23.24 17.46 48.63
CA SER A 437 -23.93 18.57 49.30
C SER A 437 -23.08 19.85 49.33
N VAL A 438 -21.77 19.73 49.55
CA VAL A 438 -20.80 20.83 49.57
C VAL A 438 -20.62 21.40 48.17
N GLU A 439 -20.40 20.54 47.17
CA GLU A 439 -20.18 20.97 45.78
C GLU A 439 -21.42 21.67 45.19
N LYS A 440 -22.64 21.27 45.61
CA LYS A 440 -23.87 21.99 45.27
C LYS A 440 -23.91 23.42 45.83
N LEU A 441 -23.36 23.65 47.04
CA LEU A 441 -23.28 24.98 47.66
C LEU A 441 -22.16 25.82 47.03
N ILE A 442 -21.03 25.21 46.68
CA ILE A 442 -19.94 25.84 45.90
C ILE A 442 -20.46 26.31 44.54
N ALA A 443 -21.18 25.45 43.80
CA ALA A 443 -21.80 25.81 42.52
C ALA A 443 -22.84 26.94 42.64
N ALA A 444 -23.53 27.02 43.78
CA ALA A 444 -24.45 28.11 44.11
C ALA A 444 -23.74 29.42 44.59
N TRP A 445 -22.40 29.45 44.66
CA TRP A 445 -21.60 30.53 45.25
C TRP A 445 -21.92 30.80 46.74
N ASP A 446 -22.45 29.82 47.47
CA ASP A 446 -22.58 29.84 48.93
C ASP A 446 -21.38 29.16 49.59
N PHE A 447 -20.24 29.85 49.54
CA PHE A 447 -19.00 29.37 50.18
C PHE A 447 -19.11 29.35 51.72
N ARG A 448 -20.06 30.08 52.32
CA ARG A 448 -20.28 30.08 53.79
C ARG A 448 -21.05 28.83 54.21
N GLY A 449 -22.13 28.49 53.50
CA GLY A 449 -22.84 27.22 53.67
C GLY A 449 -21.98 26.02 53.31
N ALA A 450 -21.17 26.10 52.24
CA ALA A 450 -20.22 25.04 51.89
C ALA A 450 -19.19 24.79 53.01
N TRP A 451 -18.63 25.84 53.62
CA TRP A 451 -17.71 25.72 54.76
C TRP A 451 -18.39 25.06 55.98
N ALA A 452 -19.63 25.44 56.29
CA ALA A 452 -20.39 24.80 57.37
C ALA A 452 -20.73 23.32 57.07
N ALA A 453 -21.12 23.00 55.83
CA ALA A 453 -21.40 21.63 55.41
C ALA A 453 -20.14 20.72 55.49
N LEU A 454 -18.95 21.29 55.24
CA LEU A 454 -17.67 20.59 55.40
C LEU A 454 -17.37 20.17 56.85
N GLU A 455 -18.05 20.71 57.87
CA GLU A 455 -17.93 20.23 59.25
C GLU A 455 -18.56 18.85 59.45
N ALA A 456 -19.53 18.45 58.62
CA ALA A 456 -20.18 17.14 58.69
C ALA A 456 -19.44 16.05 57.91
N VAL A 457 -18.76 16.37 56.82
CA VAL A 457 -18.08 15.39 55.94
C VAL A 457 -16.89 14.74 56.66
N ARG A 458 -16.77 13.41 56.59
CA ARG A 458 -15.63 12.62 57.09
C ARG A 458 -15.36 11.46 56.12
N PHE A 459 -14.10 11.05 56.02
CA PHE A 459 -13.66 9.86 55.30
C PHE A 459 -12.72 9.05 56.21
N GLU A 460 -12.72 7.72 56.07
CA GLU A 460 -11.84 6.83 56.83
C GLU A 460 -10.48 6.65 56.13
N GLU A 461 -10.47 6.75 54.81
CA GLU A 461 -9.29 6.65 53.97
C GLU A 461 -8.42 7.91 54.11
N ALA A 462 -7.17 7.74 54.56
CA ALA A 462 -6.23 8.85 54.77
C ALA A 462 -6.02 9.72 53.52
N GLU A 463 -6.07 9.11 52.33
CA GLU A 463 -6.01 9.79 51.02
C GLU A 463 -7.18 10.78 50.84
N LEU A 464 -8.40 10.36 51.19
CA LEU A 464 -9.60 11.20 51.10
C LEU A 464 -9.70 12.21 52.24
N ALA A 465 -9.22 11.86 53.44
CA ALA A 465 -9.12 12.78 54.57
C ALA A 465 -8.15 13.93 54.29
N ALA A 466 -7.02 13.67 53.62
CA ALA A 466 -6.09 14.70 53.16
C ALA A 466 -6.74 15.59 52.07
N ARG A 467 -7.39 15.00 51.06
CA ARG A 467 -8.13 15.74 50.02
C ARG A 467 -9.23 16.62 50.61
N LEU A 468 -9.95 16.15 51.63
CA LEU A 468 -10.96 16.92 52.36
C LEU A 468 -10.35 18.09 53.15
N ALA A 469 -9.17 17.92 53.76
CA ALA A 469 -8.47 19.01 54.43
C ALA A 469 -8.04 20.11 53.44
N GLN A 470 -7.55 19.72 52.27
CA GLN A 470 -7.26 20.63 51.16
C GLN A 470 -8.53 21.34 50.66
N ARG A 471 -9.61 20.61 50.42
CA ARG A 471 -10.88 21.17 49.91
C ARG A 471 -11.54 22.16 50.88
N ARG A 472 -11.29 22.03 52.19
CA ARG A 472 -11.67 23.06 53.19
C ARG A 472 -10.94 24.38 52.92
N GLU A 473 -9.62 24.34 52.79
CA GLU A 473 -8.82 25.53 52.51
C GLU A 473 -9.22 26.18 51.18
N GLU A 474 -9.50 25.39 50.15
CA GLU A 474 -10.06 25.86 48.87
C GLU A 474 -11.38 26.64 49.04
N VAL A 475 -12.32 26.13 49.85
CA VAL A 475 -13.58 26.86 50.14
C VAL A 475 -13.33 28.13 50.96
N ARG A 476 -12.37 28.12 51.89
CA ARG A 476 -11.93 29.32 52.63
C ARG A 476 -11.41 30.41 51.68
N LEU A 477 -10.65 30.02 50.66
CA LEU A 477 -10.08 30.91 49.65
C LEU A 477 -11.17 31.52 48.76
N MET A 478 -12.09 30.69 48.23
CA MET A 478 -13.24 31.18 47.44
C MET A 478 -14.14 32.13 48.25
N GLY A 479 -14.39 31.80 49.52
CA GLY A 479 -15.15 32.66 50.44
C GLY A 479 -14.51 34.03 50.66
N ARG A 480 -13.19 34.09 50.89
CA ARG A 480 -12.45 35.37 51.00
C ARG A 480 -12.54 36.20 49.72
N LEU A 481 -12.42 35.58 48.53
CA LEU A 481 -12.56 36.30 47.27
C LEU A 481 -13.96 36.88 47.08
N LYS A 482 -15.04 36.12 47.34
CA LYS A 482 -16.42 36.64 47.20
C LYS A 482 -16.67 37.86 48.08
N VAL A 483 -16.19 37.84 49.34
CA VAL A 483 -16.29 39.00 50.25
C VAL A 483 -15.54 40.21 49.68
N ARG A 484 -14.27 40.04 49.25
CA ARG A 484 -13.49 41.13 48.62
C ARG A 484 -14.15 41.66 47.34
N MET A 485 -14.85 40.83 46.57
CA MET A 485 -15.60 41.27 45.38
C MET A 485 -16.78 42.15 45.76
N ILE A 486 -17.57 41.73 46.75
CA ILE A 486 -18.69 42.50 47.30
C ILE A 486 -18.22 43.87 47.82
N GLU A 487 -17.15 43.89 48.62
CA GLU A 487 -16.54 45.12 49.14
C GLU A 487 -16.06 46.05 48.01
N LYS A 488 -15.29 45.54 47.05
CA LYS A 488 -14.74 46.34 45.94
C LYS A 488 -15.78 46.89 44.99
N ILE A 489 -16.89 46.18 44.78
CA ILE A 489 -18.00 46.67 43.95
C ILE A 489 -18.77 47.77 44.69
N ASN A 490 -19.07 47.59 45.98
CA ASN A 490 -19.80 48.58 46.78
C ASN A 490 -19.00 49.85 47.09
N ALA A 491 -17.66 49.76 47.15
CA ALA A 491 -16.77 50.89 47.46
C ALA A 491 -16.22 51.63 46.22
N ALA A 492 -16.79 51.39 45.03
CA ALA A 492 -16.33 52.02 43.79
C ALA A 492 -16.92 53.43 43.59
N ASP A 493 -16.05 54.44 43.50
CA ASP A 493 -16.39 55.83 43.16
C ASP A 493 -15.54 56.30 41.97
N PRO A 494 -16.14 56.70 40.82
CA PRO A 494 -17.57 56.59 40.51
C PRO A 494 -18.03 55.12 40.39
N PRO A 495 -19.34 54.83 40.59
CA PRO A 495 -19.87 53.47 40.53
C PRO A 495 -19.56 52.74 39.21
N LEU A 496 -19.15 51.48 39.32
CA LEU A 496 -18.88 50.60 38.17
C LEU A 496 -20.10 50.46 37.28
N LYS A 497 -19.89 50.26 35.98
CA LYS A 497 -20.96 49.95 35.01
C LYS A 497 -20.99 48.47 34.70
N LYS A 498 -22.13 47.96 34.23
CA LYS A 498 -22.25 46.57 33.74
C LYS A 498 -21.20 46.23 32.68
N SER A 499 -20.80 47.18 31.83
CA SER A 499 -19.72 47.02 30.83
C SER A 499 -18.39 46.63 31.46
N ASP A 500 -18.11 47.12 32.66
CA ASP A 500 -16.80 47.06 33.29
C ASP A 500 -16.62 45.69 33.97
N LEU A 501 -17.73 45.14 34.47
CA LEU A 501 -17.91 43.77 34.96
C LEU A 501 -18.33 42.75 33.89
N MET A 502 -18.52 43.16 32.63
CA MET A 502 -19.03 42.33 31.53
C MET A 502 -20.35 41.59 31.84
N LEU A 503 -21.27 42.24 32.56
CA LEU A 503 -22.60 41.69 32.87
C LEU A 503 -23.55 41.73 31.65
N ARG A 504 -24.58 40.87 31.65
CA ARG A 504 -25.57 40.80 30.56
C ARG A 504 -26.60 41.95 30.65
N GLY A 505 -27.25 42.23 29.52
CA GLY A 505 -28.33 43.23 29.41
C GLY A 505 -27.84 44.63 28.99
N ALA A 506 -28.77 45.60 28.96
CA ALA A 506 -28.44 46.99 28.63
C ALA A 506 -27.52 47.61 29.70
N ASN A 507 -26.53 48.39 29.27
CA ASN A 507 -25.52 48.96 30.17
C ASN A 507 -26.12 50.00 31.13
N GLY A 508 -25.64 50.00 32.38
CA GLY A 508 -26.12 50.84 33.47
C GLY A 508 -25.20 50.73 34.68
N PRO A 509 -25.37 51.60 35.70
CA PRO A 509 -24.58 51.55 36.92
C PRO A 509 -24.90 50.31 37.75
N VAL A 510 -23.87 49.72 38.34
CA VAL A 510 -23.96 48.76 39.43
C VAL A 510 -24.19 49.54 40.72
N THR A 511 -25.18 49.15 41.51
CA THR A 511 -25.67 49.93 42.66
C THR A 511 -25.58 49.19 43.99
N LYS A 512 -25.39 47.86 43.97
CA LYS A 512 -25.13 47.03 45.16
C LYS A 512 -24.51 45.70 44.75
N ALA A 513 -23.64 45.14 45.58
CA ALA A 513 -23.33 43.72 45.61
C ALA A 513 -23.57 43.16 47.02
N ASP A 514 -24.00 41.91 47.13
CA ASP A 514 -24.26 41.21 48.39
C ASP A 514 -24.13 39.68 48.24
N ASP A 515 -24.56 38.91 49.22
CA ASP A 515 -24.49 37.44 49.18
C ASP A 515 -25.38 36.82 48.07
N GLU A 516 -26.45 37.47 47.62
CA GLU A 516 -27.35 37.00 46.56
C GLU A 516 -26.78 37.26 45.16
N GLY A 517 -26.25 38.46 44.91
CA GLY A 517 -25.73 38.82 43.59
C GLY A 517 -25.21 40.26 43.46
N ILE A 518 -25.10 40.67 42.20
CA ILE A 518 -24.72 42.03 41.80
C ILE A 518 -25.97 42.73 41.23
N THR A 519 -26.45 43.74 41.94
CA THR A 519 -27.61 44.56 41.53
C THR A 519 -27.16 45.78 40.72
N SER A 520 -27.91 46.08 39.68
CA SER A 520 -27.67 47.20 38.77
C SER A 520 -28.97 47.90 38.40
N THR A 521 -28.89 49.14 37.92
CA THR A 521 -30.07 49.93 37.54
C THR A 521 -30.16 50.08 36.02
N LEU A 522 -31.30 49.69 35.45
CA LEU A 522 -31.62 49.89 34.03
C LEU A 522 -31.94 51.35 33.71
N ALA A 523 -31.87 51.72 32.42
CA ALA A 523 -32.25 53.05 31.94
C ALA A 523 -33.73 53.44 32.24
N SER A 524 -34.58 52.47 32.59
CA SER A 524 -35.95 52.66 33.07
C SER A 524 -36.07 52.90 34.60
N GLY A 525 -34.95 53.02 35.32
CA GLY A 525 -34.90 53.14 36.78
C GLY A 525 -35.15 51.84 37.54
N LYS A 526 -35.49 50.74 36.86
CA LYS A 526 -35.73 49.43 37.49
C LYS A 526 -34.41 48.73 37.87
N ALA A 527 -34.36 48.14 39.06
CA ALA A 527 -33.26 47.29 39.50
C ALA A 527 -33.28 45.91 38.82
N GLU A 528 -32.09 45.39 38.51
CA GLU A 528 -31.83 44.08 37.90
C GLU A 528 -30.72 43.37 38.69
N LEU A 529 -31.05 42.20 39.25
CA LEU A 529 -30.14 41.36 40.04
C LEU A 529 -29.47 40.31 39.15
N HIS A 530 -28.15 40.30 39.15
CA HIS A 530 -27.33 39.24 38.54
C HIS A 530 -26.82 38.32 39.65
N ALA A 531 -27.53 37.21 39.89
CA ALA A 531 -27.15 36.22 40.89
C ALA A 531 -25.77 35.59 40.56
N TRP A 532 -24.95 35.32 41.58
CA TRP A 532 -23.55 34.88 41.40
C TRP A 532 -23.40 33.63 40.52
N ALA A 533 -24.20 32.58 40.77
CA ALA A 533 -24.22 31.36 39.97
C ALA A 533 -24.83 31.53 38.56
N GLY A 534 -25.48 32.67 38.28
CA GLY A 534 -26.06 33.03 36.98
C GLY A 534 -25.19 34.01 36.17
N LEU A 535 -23.97 34.31 36.63
CA LEU A 535 -23.01 35.14 35.90
C LEU A 535 -22.57 34.44 34.60
N ASN A 536 -22.12 35.24 33.63
CA ASN A 536 -21.64 34.73 32.36
C ASN A 536 -20.10 34.60 32.37
N GLU A 537 -19.57 33.74 31.49
CA GLU A 537 -18.14 33.43 31.33
C GLU A 537 -17.22 34.66 31.31
N LYS A 538 -17.66 35.80 30.75
CA LYS A 538 -16.83 37.02 30.64
C LYS A 538 -16.78 37.84 31.93
N ALA A 539 -17.68 37.60 32.88
CA ALA A 539 -17.73 38.33 34.14
C ALA A 539 -16.71 37.84 35.17
N LEU A 540 -16.47 36.52 35.27
CA LEU A 540 -15.51 35.96 36.23
C LEU A 540 -14.06 36.49 36.03
N PRO A 541 -13.51 36.57 34.81
CA PRO A 541 -12.22 37.24 34.57
C PRO A 541 -12.17 38.68 35.05
N LYS A 542 -13.29 39.42 34.99
CA LYS A 542 -13.39 40.82 35.43
C LYS A 542 -13.51 40.96 36.95
N LEU A 543 -14.29 40.09 37.58
CA LEU A 543 -14.38 40.01 39.03
C LEU A 543 -13.03 39.67 39.66
N LEU A 544 -12.31 38.67 39.11
CA LEU A 544 -10.96 38.34 39.55
C LEU A 544 -9.97 39.50 39.32
N GLN A 545 -10.05 40.22 38.19
CA GLN A 545 -9.23 41.41 37.92
C GLN A 545 -9.43 42.57 38.93
N LEU A 546 -10.55 42.61 39.67
CA LEU A 546 -10.79 43.63 40.71
C LEU A 546 -10.23 43.27 42.09
N VAL A 547 -9.98 41.99 42.37
CA VAL A 547 -9.65 41.50 43.72
C VAL A 547 -8.33 40.77 43.84
N VAL A 548 -7.83 40.12 42.79
CA VAL A 548 -6.60 39.31 42.84
C VAL A 548 -5.36 40.21 42.77
N ASP A 549 -4.59 40.31 43.85
CA ASP A 549 -3.22 40.81 43.73
C ASP A 549 -2.35 39.71 43.10
N ARG A 550 -1.84 39.99 41.90
CA ARG A 550 -0.95 39.09 41.15
C ARG A 550 0.41 38.85 41.80
N ARG A 551 0.72 39.54 42.91
CA ARG A 551 1.89 39.28 43.78
C ARG A 551 1.57 38.40 44.99
N SER A 552 0.29 38.13 45.25
CA SER A 552 -0.17 37.26 46.33
C SER A 552 -0.39 35.85 45.79
N ALA A 553 0.39 34.88 46.30
CA ALA A 553 0.19 33.47 45.98
C ALA A 553 -1.13 32.93 46.56
N GLU A 554 -1.60 33.46 47.71
CA GLU A 554 -2.93 33.12 48.25
C GLU A 554 -4.04 33.59 47.29
N ASP A 555 -3.96 34.83 46.78
CA ASP A 555 -4.95 35.37 45.84
C ASP A 555 -4.91 34.62 44.50
N SER A 556 -3.71 34.25 44.03
CA SER A 556 -3.53 33.51 42.77
C SER A 556 -4.08 32.09 42.88
N LEU A 557 -3.78 31.35 43.96
CA LEU A 557 -4.37 30.03 44.22
C LEU A 557 -5.89 30.12 44.38
N ALA A 558 -6.38 31.13 45.09
CA ALA A 558 -7.82 31.37 45.21
C ALA A 558 -8.50 31.62 43.85
N ALA A 559 -7.82 32.31 42.92
CA ALA A 559 -8.29 32.52 41.55
C ALA A 559 -8.31 31.23 40.73
N VAL A 560 -7.29 30.37 40.84
CA VAL A 560 -7.25 29.03 40.22
C VAL A 560 -8.42 28.18 40.71
N VAL A 561 -8.61 28.10 42.03
CA VAL A 561 -9.66 27.29 42.67
C VAL A 561 -11.06 27.79 42.29
N LEU A 562 -11.30 29.11 42.30
CA LEU A 562 -12.60 29.67 41.90
C LEU A 562 -12.87 29.49 40.40
N ALA A 563 -11.86 29.62 39.54
CA ALA A 563 -12.01 29.35 38.11
C ALA A 563 -12.34 27.87 37.83
N LEU A 564 -11.71 26.93 38.54
CA LEU A 564 -12.07 25.50 38.47
C LEU A 564 -13.48 25.21 38.98
N ALA A 565 -13.92 25.85 40.07
CA ALA A 565 -15.29 25.73 40.57
C ALA A 565 -16.33 26.25 39.55
N CYS A 566 -15.96 27.25 38.75
CA CYS A 566 -16.77 27.75 37.63
C CYS A 566 -16.51 27.03 36.30
N GLN A 567 -15.79 25.91 36.30
CA GLN A 567 -15.44 25.08 35.13
C GLN A 567 -14.57 25.77 34.05
N ASP A 568 -14.02 26.96 34.32
CA ASP A 568 -13.11 27.67 33.43
C ASP A 568 -11.65 27.23 33.68
N ALA A 569 -11.33 26.04 33.19
CA ALA A 569 -9.98 25.48 33.29
C ALA A 569 -8.92 26.34 32.58
N ALA A 570 -9.30 27.09 31.53
CA ALA A 570 -8.36 27.96 30.83
C ALA A 570 -7.98 29.18 31.67
N LEU A 571 -8.95 29.82 32.33
CA LEU A 571 -8.70 30.90 33.28
C LEU A 571 -7.92 30.41 34.51
N ALA A 572 -8.19 29.20 34.97
CA ALA A 572 -7.44 28.55 36.05
C ALA A 572 -5.96 28.36 35.67
N GLU A 573 -5.65 27.75 34.51
CA GLU A 573 -4.27 27.61 34.03
C GLU A 573 -3.58 28.98 33.86
N ASN A 574 -4.28 29.98 33.32
CA ASN A 574 -3.74 31.33 33.16
C ASN A 574 -3.31 31.97 34.50
N TYR A 575 -4.08 31.80 35.59
CA TYR A 575 -3.69 32.30 36.91
C TYR A 575 -2.59 31.47 37.57
N ALA A 576 -2.53 30.15 37.32
CA ALA A 576 -1.46 29.29 37.79
C ALA A 576 -0.11 29.62 37.13
N GLU A 577 -0.07 29.82 35.80
CA GLU A 577 1.14 30.23 35.08
C GLU A 577 1.61 31.64 35.51
N GLN A 578 0.67 32.57 35.75
CA GLN A 578 0.98 33.92 36.25
C GLN A 578 1.46 33.95 37.71
N ALA A 579 1.21 32.90 38.51
CA ALA A 579 1.67 32.80 39.90
C ALA A 579 3.20 32.57 40.04
N GLY A 580 3.91 32.32 38.93
CA GLY A 580 5.36 32.54 38.87
C GLY A 580 6.22 31.63 39.75
N ASN A 581 5.85 30.36 39.90
CA ASN A 581 6.62 29.34 40.64
C ASN A 581 6.83 29.66 42.13
N VAL A 582 5.80 30.19 42.80
CA VAL A 582 5.61 30.05 44.26
C VAL A 582 5.03 28.65 44.54
N ASP A 583 5.17 28.15 45.78
CA ASP A 583 4.75 26.82 46.27
C ASP A 583 3.21 26.56 46.30
N ALA A 584 2.47 27.10 45.33
CA ALA A 584 1.04 26.85 45.17
C ALA A 584 0.80 25.40 44.70
N ASP A 585 0.07 24.63 45.48
CA ASP A 585 -0.22 23.23 45.15
C ASP A 585 -1.17 23.12 43.94
N LEU A 586 -0.63 22.68 42.80
CA LEU A 586 -1.37 22.49 41.56
C LEU A 586 -2.15 21.16 41.50
N SER A 587 -2.19 20.38 42.60
CA SER A 587 -2.96 19.15 42.72
C SER A 587 -4.43 19.23 42.24
N PRO A 588 -5.18 20.35 42.42
CA PRO A 588 -6.54 20.48 41.89
C PRO A 588 -6.59 20.51 40.35
N LEU A 589 -5.61 21.12 39.70
CA LEU A 589 -5.47 21.10 38.23
C LEU A 589 -5.08 19.71 37.72
N ALA A 590 -4.18 19.02 38.45
CA ALA A 590 -3.78 17.65 38.13
C ALA A 590 -4.99 16.68 38.20
N ALA A 591 -5.79 16.77 39.27
CA ALA A 591 -7.01 15.98 39.42
C ALA A 591 -8.04 16.25 38.30
N ALA A 592 -8.25 17.52 37.92
CA ALA A 592 -9.18 17.88 36.84
C ALA A 592 -8.71 17.36 35.46
N ALA A 593 -7.41 17.45 35.17
CA ALA A 593 -6.82 16.91 33.94
C ALA A 593 -6.89 15.37 33.89
N TRP A 594 -6.76 14.70 35.04
CA TRP A 594 -6.91 13.25 35.16
C TRP A 594 -8.35 12.77 34.91
N ALA A 595 -9.35 13.40 35.55
CA ALA A 595 -10.75 13.05 35.34
C ALA A 595 -11.15 13.16 33.85
N ARG A 596 -10.61 14.16 33.13
CA ARG A 596 -10.75 14.28 31.68
C ARG A 596 -10.13 13.10 30.92
N ALA A 597 -8.95 12.64 31.31
CA ALA A 597 -8.30 11.48 30.68
C ALA A 597 -9.07 10.18 30.93
N GLN A 598 -9.60 9.96 32.14
CA GLN A 598 -10.48 8.83 32.45
C GLN A 598 -11.76 8.86 31.59
N GLN A 599 -12.41 10.01 31.45
CA GLN A 599 -13.63 10.13 30.64
C GLN A 599 -13.38 9.81 29.14
N LEU A 600 -12.18 10.07 28.63
CA LEU A 600 -11.76 9.69 27.28
C LEU A 600 -11.48 8.18 27.17
N LEU A 601 -10.87 7.60 28.21
CA LEU A 601 -10.59 6.16 28.31
C LEU A 601 -11.87 5.31 28.41
N GLU A 602 -12.87 5.78 29.16
CA GLU A 602 -14.21 5.17 29.23
C GLU A 602 -14.92 5.18 27.87
N LYS A 603 -14.81 6.30 27.13
CA LYS A 603 -15.32 6.45 25.77
C LYS A 603 -14.49 5.71 24.70
N ARG A 604 -13.51 4.88 25.11
CA ARG A 604 -12.54 4.16 24.25
C ARG A 604 -11.78 5.07 23.26
N LYS A 605 -11.65 6.36 23.56
CA LYS A 605 -10.93 7.36 22.76
C LYS A 605 -9.43 7.33 23.08
N PHE A 606 -8.79 6.17 22.88
CA PHE A 606 -7.43 5.88 23.35
C PHE A 606 -6.37 6.92 22.94
N PRO A 607 -6.32 7.44 21.70
CA PRO A 607 -5.34 8.48 21.33
C PRO A 607 -5.57 9.82 22.03
N GLU A 608 -6.83 10.19 22.26
CA GLU A 608 -7.20 11.42 22.98
C GLU A 608 -6.90 11.28 24.47
N ALA A 609 -7.09 10.07 25.03
CA ALA A 609 -6.76 9.75 26.41
C ALA A 609 -5.23 9.83 26.65
N GLU A 610 -4.39 9.27 25.77
CA GLU A 610 -2.94 9.38 25.93
C GLU A 610 -2.44 10.82 25.78
N ALA A 611 -3.00 11.58 24.84
CA ALA A 611 -2.69 13.01 24.72
C ALA A 611 -3.05 13.79 26.01
N ALA A 612 -4.13 13.40 26.70
CA ALA A 612 -4.50 13.97 27.99
C ALA A 612 -3.55 13.53 29.12
N LEU A 613 -3.13 12.26 29.17
CA LEU A 613 -2.15 11.77 30.16
C LEU A 613 -0.75 12.39 29.97
N ALA A 614 -0.26 12.48 28.74
CA ALA A 614 0.99 13.14 28.42
C ALA A 614 0.95 14.65 28.73
N GLY A 615 -0.19 15.31 28.51
CA GLY A 615 -0.41 16.70 28.93
C GLY A 615 -0.40 16.88 30.45
N LEU A 616 -1.07 15.97 31.18
CA LEU A 616 -1.10 15.92 32.64
C LEU A 616 0.29 15.69 33.24
N GLU A 617 1.05 14.73 32.72
CA GLU A 617 2.43 14.47 33.17
C GLU A 617 3.33 15.68 32.89
N LYS A 618 3.29 16.22 31.66
CA LYS A 618 4.10 17.39 31.28
C LYS A 618 3.86 18.62 32.15
N LYS A 619 2.61 18.87 32.60
CA LYS A 619 2.27 20.03 33.43
C LYS A 619 2.39 19.77 34.94
N TYR A 620 2.09 18.55 35.40
CA TYR A 620 1.81 18.29 36.82
C TYR A 620 2.62 17.16 37.47
N ALA A 621 3.63 16.59 36.79
CA ALA A 621 4.47 15.51 37.34
C ALA A 621 5.16 15.83 38.68
N ALA A 622 5.39 17.11 38.99
CA ALA A 622 5.99 17.56 40.25
C ALA A 622 4.99 17.66 41.42
N THR A 623 3.68 17.47 41.19
CA THR A 623 2.66 17.62 42.24
C THR A 623 2.61 16.40 43.19
N PRO A 624 2.30 16.60 44.49
CA PRO A 624 2.03 15.49 45.41
C PRO A 624 0.93 14.55 44.91
N TRP A 625 -0.11 15.12 44.28
CA TRP A 625 -1.20 14.34 43.67
C TRP A 625 -0.70 13.41 42.56
N PHE A 626 0.18 13.86 41.66
CA PHE A 626 0.71 13.01 40.59
C PHE A 626 1.56 11.87 41.16
N ALA A 627 2.40 12.15 42.17
CA ALA A 627 3.18 11.12 42.85
C ALA A 627 2.30 10.04 43.49
N ALA A 628 1.19 10.43 44.12
CA ALA A 628 0.22 9.49 44.71
C ALA A 628 -0.57 8.68 43.65
N ASN A 629 -0.92 9.30 42.52
CA ASN A 629 -1.77 8.69 41.50
C ASN A 629 -1.00 7.95 40.39
N ARG A 630 0.33 7.96 40.41
CA ARG A 630 1.20 7.38 39.37
C ARG A 630 0.83 5.94 38.99
N ALA A 631 0.51 5.08 39.96
CA ALA A 631 0.13 3.69 39.68
C ALA A 631 -1.18 3.58 38.86
N ALA A 632 -2.14 4.48 39.07
CA ALA A 632 -3.38 4.55 38.29
C ALA A 632 -3.12 5.15 36.89
N ILE A 633 -2.20 6.11 36.77
CA ILE A 633 -1.77 6.67 35.47
C ILE A 633 -1.08 5.60 34.61
N ASP A 634 -0.14 4.85 35.19
CA ASP A 634 0.53 3.74 34.51
C ASP A 634 -0.45 2.60 34.14
N ALA A 635 -1.48 2.37 34.97
CA ALA A 635 -2.59 1.45 34.67
C ALA A 635 -3.48 1.93 33.51
N ALA A 636 -3.81 3.22 33.47
CA ALA A 636 -4.54 3.81 32.35
C ALA A 636 -3.75 3.71 31.04
N ARG A 637 -2.43 3.94 31.07
CA ARG A 637 -1.55 3.72 29.90
C ARG A 637 -1.55 2.27 29.42
N ARG A 638 -1.46 1.29 30.32
CA ARG A 638 -1.61 -0.14 29.96
C ARG A 638 -2.95 -0.42 29.29
N ARG A 639 -4.05 0.18 29.78
CA ARG A 639 -5.40 0.04 29.20
C ARG A 639 -5.55 0.73 27.84
N ILE A 640 -4.89 1.88 27.64
CA ILE A 640 -4.80 2.58 26.35
C ILE A 640 -4.10 1.71 25.31
N GLN A 641 -2.94 1.15 25.66
CA GLN A 641 -2.15 0.30 24.77
C GLN A 641 -2.93 -0.95 24.34
N ALA A 642 -3.49 -1.71 25.29
CA ALA A 642 -4.30 -2.89 24.99
C ALA A 642 -5.55 -2.55 24.15
N GLY A 643 -6.15 -1.38 24.37
CA GLY A 643 -7.27 -0.90 23.57
C GLY A 643 -6.89 -0.50 22.14
N ALA A 644 -5.67 -0.01 21.93
CA ALA A 644 -5.12 0.26 20.60
C ALA A 644 -4.83 -1.04 19.83
N GLU A 645 -4.24 -2.04 20.49
CA GLU A 645 -3.98 -3.38 19.94
C GLU A 645 -5.29 -4.11 19.56
N GLU A 646 -6.32 -4.03 20.39
CA GLU A 646 -7.67 -4.53 20.07
C GLU A 646 -8.26 -3.83 18.84
N THR A 647 -8.03 -2.52 18.72
CA THR A 647 -8.51 -1.71 17.58
C THR A 647 -7.75 -2.05 16.29
N GLU A 648 -6.45 -2.33 16.34
CA GLU A 648 -5.69 -2.82 15.18
C GLU A 648 -6.19 -4.20 14.73
N ALA A 649 -6.38 -5.13 15.67
CA ALA A 649 -6.90 -6.46 15.37
C ALA A 649 -8.28 -6.42 14.67
N GLU A 650 -9.19 -5.56 15.14
CA GLU A 650 -10.50 -5.36 14.49
C GLU A 650 -10.36 -4.79 13.07
N ASN A 651 -9.46 -3.82 12.86
CA ASN A 651 -9.21 -3.23 11.54
C ASN A 651 -8.59 -4.24 10.55
N LEU A 652 -7.69 -5.10 11.02
CA LEU A 652 -7.08 -6.16 10.20
C LEU A 652 -8.11 -7.24 9.82
N TYR A 653 -8.96 -7.64 10.77
CA TYR A 653 -10.04 -8.59 10.50
C TYR A 653 -11.11 -8.01 9.56
N ALA A 654 -11.50 -6.74 9.72
CA ALA A 654 -12.44 -6.09 8.81
C ALA A 654 -11.93 -6.08 7.36
N GLN A 655 -10.63 -5.84 7.15
CA GLN A 655 -9.97 -5.96 5.85
C GLN A 655 -9.95 -7.41 5.34
N ALA A 656 -9.64 -8.39 6.20
CA ALA A 656 -9.64 -9.80 5.83
C ALA A 656 -11.04 -10.30 5.40
N VAL A 657 -12.10 -9.87 6.09
CA VAL A 657 -13.49 -10.18 5.72
C VAL A 657 -13.87 -9.55 4.38
N GLU A 658 -13.43 -8.34 4.09
CA GLU A 658 -13.73 -7.66 2.82
C GLU A 658 -12.98 -8.32 1.64
N LEU A 659 -11.69 -8.60 1.79
CA LEU A 659 -10.91 -9.35 0.80
C LEU A 659 -11.44 -10.79 0.59
N PHE A 660 -12.01 -11.40 1.63
CA PHE A 660 -12.66 -12.71 1.54
C PHE A 660 -13.93 -12.68 0.67
N LYS A 661 -14.79 -11.65 0.80
CA LYS A 661 -15.93 -11.45 -0.13
C LYS A 661 -15.45 -11.32 -1.58
N GLN A 662 -14.33 -10.60 -1.77
CA GLN A 662 -13.72 -10.35 -3.08
C GLN A 662 -12.95 -11.56 -3.63
N LYS A 663 -12.78 -12.64 -2.83
CA LYS A 663 -12.04 -13.88 -3.16
C LYS A 663 -10.54 -13.66 -3.40
N GLU A 664 -9.97 -12.61 -2.81
CA GLU A 664 -8.53 -12.33 -2.79
C GLU A 664 -7.83 -13.15 -1.69
N LEU A 665 -7.99 -14.48 -1.77
CA LEU A 665 -7.69 -15.41 -0.67
C LEU A 665 -6.21 -15.40 -0.25
N PHE A 666 -5.28 -15.05 -1.15
CA PHE A 666 -3.86 -14.87 -0.80
C PHE A 666 -3.58 -13.63 0.05
N ASP A 667 -4.38 -12.57 -0.11
CA ASP A 667 -4.30 -11.36 0.70
C ASP A 667 -5.04 -11.55 2.04
N VAL A 668 -6.14 -12.32 2.04
CA VAL A 668 -6.76 -12.85 3.27
C VAL A 668 -5.78 -13.68 4.08
N LYS A 669 -5.02 -14.59 3.45
CA LYS A 669 -4.03 -15.45 4.13
C LYS A 669 -3.00 -14.63 4.90
N SER A 670 -2.42 -13.61 4.26
CA SER A 670 -1.47 -12.69 4.89
C SER A 670 -2.04 -11.98 6.12
N LEU A 671 -3.31 -11.57 6.10
CA LEU A 671 -3.97 -10.93 7.25
C LEU A 671 -4.34 -11.93 8.35
N VAL A 672 -4.78 -13.13 8.00
CA VAL A 672 -5.08 -14.22 8.94
C VAL A 672 -3.82 -14.67 9.67
N ASP A 673 -2.70 -14.78 8.96
CA ASP A 673 -1.41 -15.13 9.56
C ASP A 673 -0.88 -13.98 10.45
N LYS A 674 -1.03 -12.70 10.05
CA LYS A 674 -0.73 -11.55 10.91
C LYS A 674 -1.56 -11.57 12.20
N LEU A 675 -2.88 -11.75 12.09
CA LEU A 675 -3.80 -11.80 13.25
C LEU A 675 -3.42 -12.91 14.25
N LYS A 676 -3.01 -14.09 13.75
CA LYS A 676 -2.54 -15.20 14.59
C LYS A 676 -1.18 -14.94 15.23
N ALA A 677 -0.26 -14.25 14.54
CA ALA A 677 1.09 -14.00 15.03
C ALA A 677 1.16 -12.84 16.03
N GLU A 678 0.47 -11.73 15.74
CA GLU A 678 0.61 -10.47 16.47
C GLU A 678 -0.56 -10.18 17.44
N HIS A 679 -1.76 -10.74 17.18
CA HIS A 679 -2.98 -10.42 17.94
C HIS A 679 -3.69 -11.65 18.52
N ALA A 680 -2.95 -12.74 18.77
CA ALA A 680 -3.49 -14.06 19.16
C ALA A 680 -4.49 -14.06 20.33
N ALA A 681 -4.32 -13.16 21.31
CA ALA A 681 -5.17 -13.05 22.50
C ALA A 681 -6.37 -12.11 22.33
N SER A 682 -6.55 -11.48 21.16
CA SER A 682 -7.63 -10.53 20.92
C SER A 682 -9.01 -11.22 20.82
N PRO A 683 -10.12 -10.50 21.13
CA PRO A 683 -11.48 -11.03 20.93
C PRO A 683 -11.75 -11.46 19.47
N VAL A 684 -11.09 -10.80 18.52
CA VAL A 684 -11.15 -11.06 17.08
C VAL A 684 -10.66 -12.47 16.70
N VAL A 685 -9.64 -12.97 17.41
CA VAL A 685 -9.05 -14.29 17.21
C VAL A 685 -9.78 -15.37 18.03
N THR A 686 -10.33 -14.99 19.20
CA THR A 686 -10.84 -15.93 20.20
C THR A 686 -12.37 -16.13 20.19
N ASP A 687 -13.15 -15.21 19.63
CA ASP A 687 -14.61 -15.34 19.55
C ASP A 687 -15.06 -16.26 18.40
N GLY A 688 -15.30 -17.53 18.71
CA GLY A 688 -15.86 -18.52 17.76
C GLY A 688 -17.31 -18.27 17.33
N ASN A 689 -18.02 -17.29 17.90
CA ASN A 689 -19.39 -16.93 17.47
C ASN A 689 -19.41 -15.90 16.33
N ARG A 690 -18.30 -15.18 16.14
CA ARG A 690 -18.07 -14.22 15.05
C ARG A 690 -18.21 -14.89 13.69
N LYS A 691 -18.79 -14.19 12.71
CA LYS A 691 -19.02 -14.71 11.35
C LYS A 691 -18.59 -13.72 10.26
N PRO A 692 -17.78 -14.14 9.26
CA PRO A 692 -17.04 -15.41 9.25
C PRO A 692 -16.03 -15.44 10.41
N SER A 693 -15.89 -16.58 11.08
CA SER A 693 -14.91 -16.72 12.16
C SER A 693 -13.49 -16.67 11.60
N LEU A 694 -12.47 -16.41 12.42
CA LEU A 694 -11.09 -16.56 11.97
C LEU A 694 -10.77 -18.01 11.57
N GLU A 695 -11.50 -19.00 12.10
CA GLU A 695 -11.42 -20.40 11.68
C GLU A 695 -11.99 -20.60 10.26
N ASP A 696 -13.12 -19.97 9.92
CA ASP A 696 -13.69 -20.00 8.56
C ASP A 696 -12.75 -19.34 7.54
N LEU A 697 -12.20 -18.17 7.90
CA LEU A 697 -11.17 -17.50 7.09
C LEU A 697 -9.90 -18.36 6.96
N SER A 698 -9.51 -19.08 8.02
CA SER A 698 -8.37 -20.01 7.99
C SER A 698 -8.61 -21.21 7.08
N LYS A 699 -9.81 -21.82 7.14
CA LYS A 699 -10.21 -22.93 6.25
C LYS A 699 -10.18 -22.50 4.79
N ALA A 700 -10.68 -21.30 4.49
CA ALA A 700 -10.69 -20.75 3.14
C ALA A 700 -9.30 -20.45 2.54
N VAL A 701 -8.23 -20.46 3.34
CA VAL A 701 -6.85 -20.22 2.88
C VAL A 701 -5.89 -21.39 3.15
N ALA A 702 -6.40 -22.49 3.73
CA ALA A 702 -5.60 -23.63 4.16
C ALA A 702 -4.86 -24.31 3.00
N ASP A 703 -5.57 -24.57 1.89
CA ASP A 703 -5.05 -25.27 0.72
C ASP A 703 -4.23 -24.38 -0.23
N LEU A 704 -4.10 -23.08 0.06
CA LEU A 704 -3.26 -22.18 -0.74
C LEU A 704 -1.78 -22.47 -0.52
N GLY A 705 -1.01 -22.48 -1.61
CA GLY A 705 0.44 -22.56 -1.60
C GLY A 705 1.12 -21.26 -1.15
N LYS A 706 2.29 -20.96 -1.75
CA LYS A 706 3.08 -19.74 -1.47
C LYS A 706 2.73 -18.63 -2.49
N ARG A 707 2.84 -17.36 -2.07
CA ARG A 707 2.95 -16.21 -2.99
C ARG A 707 4.42 -15.96 -3.32
N PHE A 708 4.72 -15.81 -4.60
CA PHE A 708 6.03 -15.39 -5.11
C PHE A 708 5.88 -14.08 -5.87
N ILE A 709 6.79 -13.15 -5.63
CA ILE A 709 6.83 -11.84 -6.28
C ILE A 709 7.85 -11.88 -7.42
N VAL A 710 7.45 -11.46 -8.63
CA VAL A 710 8.35 -11.33 -9.78
C VAL A 710 8.60 -9.87 -10.10
N ARG A 711 9.88 -9.47 -10.21
CA ARG A 711 10.33 -8.13 -10.58
C ARG A 711 11.67 -8.16 -11.33
N LEU A 712 11.79 -7.44 -12.44
CA LEU A 712 13.03 -7.30 -13.21
C LEU A 712 14.13 -6.54 -12.45
N ASP A 713 13.78 -5.73 -11.45
CA ASP A 713 14.73 -4.95 -10.65
C ASP A 713 15.40 -5.73 -9.51
N GLY A 714 15.08 -7.02 -9.34
CA GLY A 714 15.63 -7.88 -8.29
C GLY A 714 15.05 -7.65 -6.89
N GLN A 715 14.01 -6.84 -6.74
CA GLN A 715 13.32 -6.62 -5.45
C GLN A 715 12.18 -7.64 -5.18
N GLY A 716 12.03 -8.67 -6.04
CA GLY A 716 11.08 -9.78 -5.86
C GLY A 716 11.77 -11.08 -5.46
N ASP A 717 10.99 -12.14 -5.18
CA ASP A 717 11.52 -13.51 -5.03
C ASP A 717 12.27 -13.98 -6.30
N PHE A 718 11.83 -13.51 -7.49
CA PHE A 718 12.42 -13.87 -8.79
C PHE A 718 12.49 -12.70 -9.76
N THR A 719 13.43 -12.76 -10.71
CA THR A 719 13.54 -11.87 -11.88
C THR A 719 12.97 -12.47 -13.17
N SER A 720 12.57 -13.75 -13.15
CA SER A 720 11.99 -14.49 -14.27
C SER A 720 10.66 -15.12 -13.85
N ILE A 721 9.66 -15.04 -14.72
CA ILE A 721 8.35 -15.65 -14.53
C ILE A 721 8.48 -17.18 -14.61
N ARG A 722 9.29 -17.68 -15.55
CA ARG A 722 9.58 -19.11 -15.69
C ARG A 722 10.17 -19.69 -14.40
N ALA A 723 11.20 -19.05 -13.83
CA ALA A 723 11.81 -19.48 -12.58
C ALA A 723 10.80 -19.52 -11.42
N ALA A 724 9.88 -18.55 -11.35
CA ALA A 724 8.82 -18.52 -10.35
C ALA A 724 7.77 -19.64 -10.56
N VAL A 725 7.36 -19.91 -11.80
CA VAL A 725 6.46 -21.02 -12.16
C VAL A 725 7.11 -22.38 -11.86
N ASP A 726 8.38 -22.56 -12.23
CA ASP A 726 9.15 -23.78 -11.98
C ASP A 726 9.31 -24.06 -10.47
N ALA A 727 9.54 -23.01 -9.66
CA ALA A 727 9.65 -23.12 -8.20
C ALA A 727 8.31 -23.23 -7.44
N ALA A 728 7.19 -22.80 -8.04
CA ALA A 728 5.89 -22.78 -7.34
C ALA A 728 5.31 -24.19 -7.11
N PRO A 729 4.91 -24.58 -5.88
CA PRO A 729 4.07 -25.76 -5.65
C PRO A 729 2.62 -25.52 -6.12
N PRO A 730 1.76 -26.56 -6.15
CA PRO A 730 0.33 -26.43 -6.46
C PRO A 730 -0.38 -25.34 -5.64
N GLN A 731 -1.50 -24.84 -6.17
CA GLN A 731 -2.36 -23.81 -5.54
C GLN A 731 -1.59 -22.54 -5.09
N SER A 732 -0.44 -22.24 -5.72
CA SER A 732 0.39 -21.05 -5.42
C SER A 732 0.01 -19.84 -6.27
N MET A 733 0.59 -18.67 -5.95
CA MET A 733 0.43 -17.45 -6.74
C MET A 733 1.79 -16.86 -7.14
N VAL A 734 1.95 -16.58 -8.43
CA VAL A 734 3.05 -15.80 -9.00
C VAL A 734 2.51 -14.42 -9.34
N GLU A 735 2.95 -13.39 -8.62
CA GLU A 735 2.50 -12.01 -8.75
C GLU A 735 3.62 -11.12 -9.30
N ILE A 736 3.42 -10.61 -10.52
CA ILE A 736 4.39 -9.76 -11.22
C ILE A 736 4.09 -8.30 -10.86
N GLN A 737 5.08 -7.61 -10.28
CA GLN A 737 4.89 -6.25 -9.71
C GLN A 737 5.55 -5.11 -10.51
N ASP A 738 5.87 -5.35 -11.77
CA ASP A 738 6.24 -4.34 -12.76
C ASP A 738 5.58 -4.63 -14.12
N ASN A 739 5.92 -3.85 -15.15
CA ASN A 739 5.32 -3.96 -16.49
C ASN A 739 6.17 -4.79 -17.48
N GLY A 740 7.23 -5.46 -17.04
CA GLY A 740 8.19 -6.11 -17.92
C GLY A 740 9.03 -5.12 -18.77
N PRO A 741 9.52 -5.52 -19.96
CA PRO A 741 9.18 -6.73 -20.70
C PRO A 741 9.96 -7.98 -20.27
N TYR A 742 9.22 -9.06 -20.01
CA TYR A 742 9.74 -10.40 -19.77
C TYR A 742 9.92 -11.11 -21.11
N ASN A 743 11.18 -11.31 -21.51
CA ASN A 743 11.56 -11.90 -22.79
C ASN A 743 11.87 -13.40 -22.62
N GLU A 744 10.84 -14.17 -22.27
CA GLU A 744 10.95 -15.60 -21.93
C GLU A 744 9.69 -16.36 -22.36
N ALA A 745 9.86 -17.60 -22.85
CA ALA A 745 8.79 -18.56 -23.04
C ALA A 745 8.78 -19.64 -21.93
N PHE A 746 7.59 -20.07 -21.51
CA PHE A 746 7.44 -21.05 -20.43
C PHE A 746 6.21 -21.94 -20.57
N THR A 747 6.26 -23.07 -19.86
CA THR A 747 5.14 -24.00 -19.69
C THR A 747 4.70 -23.99 -18.23
N ILE A 748 3.41 -24.09 -17.97
CA ILE A 748 2.82 -24.41 -16.67
C ILE A 748 2.48 -25.91 -16.71
N PRO A 749 3.40 -26.81 -16.30
CA PRO A 749 3.21 -28.25 -16.43
C PRO A 749 2.08 -28.77 -15.54
N ASP A 750 1.52 -29.93 -15.90
CA ASP A 750 0.43 -30.65 -15.22
C ASP A 750 0.46 -30.59 -13.68
N SER A 751 1.64 -30.79 -13.09
CA SER A 751 1.95 -30.74 -11.65
C SER A 751 1.67 -29.38 -10.96
N LYS A 752 1.28 -28.33 -11.68
CA LYS A 752 1.04 -26.97 -11.16
C LYS A 752 -0.45 -26.63 -11.00
N THR A 753 -1.29 -27.62 -10.67
CA THR A 753 -2.75 -27.45 -10.49
C THR A 753 -3.09 -26.23 -9.63
N GLY A 754 -4.05 -25.41 -10.10
CA GLY A 754 -4.55 -24.23 -9.37
C GLY A 754 -3.59 -23.04 -9.30
N LEU A 755 -2.47 -23.06 -10.04
CA LEU A 755 -1.53 -21.94 -10.07
C LEU A 755 -2.20 -20.65 -10.56
N ARG A 756 -2.03 -19.56 -9.81
CA ARG A 756 -2.44 -18.21 -10.23
C ARG A 756 -1.24 -17.42 -10.72
N LEU A 757 -1.28 -16.92 -11.95
CA LEU A 757 -0.28 -16.02 -12.53
C LEU A 757 -0.92 -14.65 -12.78
N ARG A 758 -0.50 -13.61 -12.06
CA ARG A 758 -1.13 -12.29 -12.12
C ARG A 758 -0.18 -11.12 -12.26
N GLY A 759 -0.59 -10.11 -13.03
CA GLY A 759 -0.07 -8.76 -12.85
C GLY A 759 -0.64 -8.13 -11.58
N ARG A 760 0.16 -7.34 -10.84
CA ARG A 760 -0.32 -6.50 -9.74
C ARG A 760 -1.36 -5.49 -10.24
N LYS A 761 -2.36 -5.13 -9.42
CA LYS A 761 -3.36 -4.12 -9.79
C LYS A 761 -2.67 -2.77 -10.11
N GLY A 762 -2.96 -2.21 -11.28
CA GLY A 762 -2.27 -1.02 -11.82
C GLY A 762 -0.93 -1.33 -12.53
N SER A 763 -0.61 -2.60 -12.77
CA SER A 763 0.53 -3.04 -13.58
C SER A 763 0.06 -4.03 -14.65
N TRP A 764 0.70 -3.97 -15.81
CA TRP A 764 0.35 -4.69 -17.02
C TRP A 764 1.62 -5.35 -17.59
N PRO A 765 2.06 -6.50 -17.03
CA PRO A 765 3.31 -7.14 -17.40
C PRO A 765 3.29 -7.64 -18.84
N VAL A 766 4.25 -7.16 -19.63
CA VAL A 766 4.46 -7.62 -21.00
C VAL A 766 5.33 -8.89 -20.98
N ILE A 767 4.76 -10.02 -21.39
CA ILE A 767 5.44 -11.29 -21.62
C ILE A 767 5.56 -11.44 -23.14
N THR A 768 6.77 -11.67 -23.66
CA THR A 768 7.00 -11.57 -25.11
C THR A 768 8.14 -12.43 -25.65
N SER A 769 8.02 -12.79 -26.93
CA SER A 769 9.07 -13.44 -27.73
C SER A 769 9.82 -12.46 -28.67
N LEU A 770 9.75 -11.14 -28.43
CA LEU A 770 10.43 -10.11 -29.22
C LEU A 770 11.91 -9.88 -28.79
N GLY A 771 12.48 -10.85 -28.07
CA GLY A 771 13.82 -10.78 -27.48
C GLY A 771 14.93 -11.42 -28.34
N GLN A 772 15.92 -12.02 -27.67
CA GLN A 772 17.03 -12.72 -28.33
C GLN A 772 16.73 -14.19 -28.67
N GLU A 773 15.81 -14.82 -27.93
CA GLU A 773 15.33 -16.17 -28.24
C GLU A 773 14.61 -16.17 -29.60
N LYS A 774 14.99 -17.11 -30.46
CA LYS A 774 14.37 -17.35 -31.77
C LYS A 774 13.66 -18.68 -31.75
N ASP A 775 12.74 -18.86 -32.70
CA ASP A 775 12.10 -20.15 -32.97
C ASP A 775 11.26 -20.71 -31.81
N ILE A 776 10.75 -19.82 -30.95
CA ILE A 776 9.69 -20.11 -29.99
C ILE A 776 8.42 -20.49 -30.76
N GLU A 777 7.94 -21.72 -30.59
CA GLU A 777 6.68 -22.23 -31.13
C GLU A 777 5.48 -21.89 -30.26
N THR A 778 5.64 -21.84 -28.93
CA THR A 778 4.59 -21.42 -28.01
C THR A 778 5.17 -20.53 -26.91
N LEU A 779 4.61 -19.33 -26.73
CA LEU A 779 5.08 -18.38 -25.72
C LEU A 779 4.64 -18.77 -24.31
N VAL A 780 3.36 -19.12 -24.13
CA VAL A 780 2.83 -19.70 -22.87
C VAL A 780 2.02 -20.97 -23.17
N LEU A 781 2.45 -22.09 -22.61
CA LEU A 781 1.75 -23.37 -22.66
C LEU A 781 1.15 -23.71 -21.28
N VAL A 782 -0.13 -24.07 -21.22
CA VAL A 782 -0.84 -24.41 -19.97
C VAL A 782 -1.29 -25.86 -19.99
N GLN A 783 -0.67 -26.70 -19.16
CA GLN A 783 -0.96 -28.13 -19.00
C GLN A 783 -1.56 -28.48 -17.62
N ALA A 784 -1.36 -27.65 -16.59
CA ALA A 784 -2.07 -27.79 -15.32
C ALA A 784 -3.55 -27.36 -15.43
N PRO A 785 -4.48 -28.12 -14.82
CA PRO A 785 -5.87 -27.69 -14.66
C PRO A 785 -6.01 -26.60 -13.58
N GLU A 786 -7.18 -25.95 -13.54
CA GLU A 786 -7.54 -24.87 -12.60
C GLU A 786 -6.64 -23.62 -12.65
N VAL A 787 -5.76 -23.49 -13.65
CA VAL A 787 -4.82 -22.37 -13.77
C VAL A 787 -5.56 -21.05 -14.03
N VAL A 788 -5.22 -20.01 -13.26
CA VAL A 788 -5.80 -18.68 -13.40
C VAL A 788 -4.75 -17.69 -13.91
N MET A 789 -5.03 -17.00 -15.01
CA MET A 789 -4.17 -15.95 -15.57
C MET A 789 -4.93 -14.62 -15.63
N GLU A 790 -4.39 -13.56 -15.01
CA GLU A 790 -5.06 -12.24 -15.00
C GLU A 790 -4.11 -11.03 -15.06
N ARG A 791 -4.59 -9.95 -15.69
CA ARG A 791 -3.83 -8.69 -15.90
C ARG A 791 -2.48 -8.89 -16.59
N LEU A 792 -2.44 -9.67 -17.66
CA LEU A 792 -1.22 -9.95 -18.45
C LEU A 792 -1.31 -9.38 -19.87
N VAL A 793 -0.17 -9.13 -20.48
CA VAL A 793 -0.04 -8.71 -21.89
C VAL A 793 0.91 -9.68 -22.60
N LEU A 794 0.37 -10.62 -23.38
CA LEU A 794 1.16 -11.64 -24.09
C LEU A 794 1.38 -11.22 -25.55
N ILE A 795 2.64 -11.12 -25.99
CA ILE A 795 3.02 -10.61 -27.33
C ILE A 795 3.97 -11.60 -28.02
N HIS A 796 3.43 -12.39 -28.95
CA HIS A 796 4.17 -13.38 -29.72
C HIS A 796 4.51 -12.86 -31.12
N GLY A 797 5.81 -12.82 -31.44
CA GLY A 797 6.35 -12.18 -32.65
C GLY A 797 7.29 -13.03 -33.50
N THR A 798 7.55 -14.29 -33.14
CA THR A 798 8.46 -15.19 -33.86
C THR A 798 7.82 -15.72 -35.14
N ALA A 799 8.13 -15.10 -36.28
CA ALA A 799 7.59 -15.48 -37.59
C ALA A 799 8.08 -16.85 -38.11
N SER A 800 9.11 -17.45 -37.50
CA SER A 800 9.77 -18.67 -37.97
C SER A 800 9.02 -19.97 -37.67
N ALA A 801 8.19 -20.02 -36.60
CA ALA A 801 7.37 -21.19 -36.28
C ALA A 801 6.10 -21.32 -37.17
N GLY A 802 5.86 -20.35 -38.06
CA GLY A 802 4.77 -20.41 -39.04
C GLY A 802 3.38 -20.60 -38.41
N PRO A 803 2.48 -21.42 -38.99
CA PRO A 803 1.11 -21.56 -38.51
C PRO A 803 0.97 -22.38 -37.20
N ALA A 804 2.04 -22.97 -36.67
CA ALA A 804 2.05 -23.62 -35.36
C ALA A 804 2.23 -22.61 -34.20
N ALA A 805 2.75 -21.41 -34.50
CA ALA A 805 3.11 -20.37 -33.55
C ALA A 805 1.94 -19.92 -32.66
N SER A 806 1.97 -20.25 -31.36
CA SER A 806 0.88 -19.99 -30.41
C SER A 806 1.30 -19.01 -29.31
N CYS A 807 0.60 -17.87 -29.19
CA CYS A 807 0.88 -16.94 -28.10
C CYS A 807 0.45 -17.51 -26.73
N LEU A 808 -0.72 -18.14 -26.69
CA LEU A 808 -1.23 -18.87 -25.53
C LEU A 808 -1.89 -20.16 -26.01
N LEU A 809 -1.38 -21.30 -25.55
CA LEU A 809 -1.96 -22.62 -25.80
C LEU A 809 -2.38 -23.27 -24.47
N ILE A 810 -3.65 -23.64 -24.36
CA ILE A 810 -4.21 -24.32 -23.19
C ILE A 810 -4.68 -25.71 -23.60
N VAL A 811 -4.13 -26.74 -22.95
CA VAL A 811 -4.52 -28.15 -23.16
C VAL A 811 -5.21 -28.76 -21.93
N ALA A 812 -5.41 -27.97 -20.87
CA ALA A 812 -6.00 -28.39 -19.60
C ALA A 812 -7.42 -27.82 -19.37
N PRO A 813 -8.28 -28.51 -18.59
CA PRO A 813 -9.62 -28.07 -18.22
C PRO A 813 -9.63 -27.05 -17.06
N ASP A 814 -10.78 -26.42 -16.86
CA ASP A 814 -11.07 -25.46 -15.76
C ASP A 814 -10.10 -24.27 -15.62
N CYS A 815 -9.26 -24.00 -16.62
CA CYS A 815 -8.39 -22.84 -16.66
C CYS A 815 -9.20 -21.56 -16.93
N ARG A 816 -8.82 -20.44 -16.31
CA ARG A 816 -9.52 -19.15 -16.45
C ARG A 816 -8.55 -18.01 -16.75
N ILE A 817 -8.70 -17.40 -17.92
CA ILE A 817 -7.89 -16.28 -18.39
C ILE A 817 -8.78 -15.05 -18.43
N TYR A 818 -8.44 -13.97 -17.72
CA TYR A 818 -9.28 -12.78 -17.73
C TYR A 818 -8.53 -11.46 -17.66
N SER A 819 -9.21 -10.38 -18.10
CA SER A 819 -8.67 -9.02 -18.13
C SER A 819 -7.23 -8.98 -18.65
N SER A 820 -6.98 -9.54 -19.83
CA SER A 820 -5.63 -9.70 -20.41
C SER A 820 -5.62 -9.43 -21.92
N LEU A 821 -4.45 -9.04 -22.47
CA LEU A 821 -4.25 -8.79 -23.90
C LEU A 821 -3.41 -9.91 -24.53
N LEU A 822 -3.89 -10.47 -25.65
CA LEU A 822 -3.24 -11.56 -26.39
C LEU A 822 -2.96 -11.14 -27.83
N TYR A 823 -1.69 -11.19 -28.27
CA TYR A 823 -1.29 -10.89 -29.66
C TYR A 823 -0.33 -11.93 -30.23
N SER A 824 -0.54 -12.31 -31.49
CA SER A 824 0.33 -13.17 -32.28
C SER A 824 0.48 -12.64 -33.70
N LEU A 825 1.71 -12.58 -34.19
CA LEU A 825 2.01 -12.09 -35.55
C LEU A 825 1.83 -13.18 -36.64
N ALA A 826 1.92 -14.47 -36.29
CA ALA A 826 2.07 -15.55 -37.26
C ALA A 826 1.04 -16.70 -37.15
N GLY A 827 0.51 -16.96 -35.94
CA GLY A 827 -0.45 -18.05 -35.69
C GLY A 827 -1.55 -17.63 -34.69
N PRO A 828 -2.17 -18.54 -33.93
CA PRO A 828 -3.14 -18.17 -32.89
C PRO A 828 -2.58 -17.20 -31.83
N SER A 829 -3.36 -16.18 -31.49
CA SER A 829 -3.20 -15.39 -30.26
C SER A 829 -3.76 -16.16 -29.05
N ILE A 830 -4.73 -17.05 -29.28
CA ILE A 830 -5.16 -18.07 -28.32
C ILE A 830 -5.56 -19.39 -29.02
N ALA A 831 -5.15 -20.50 -28.41
CA ALA A 831 -5.52 -21.86 -28.76
C ALA A 831 -5.98 -22.63 -27.51
N ILE A 832 -7.14 -23.30 -27.57
CA ILE A 832 -7.68 -24.16 -26.51
C ILE A 832 -8.06 -25.52 -27.10
N GLY A 833 -7.48 -26.59 -26.56
CA GLY A 833 -7.89 -27.99 -26.82
C GLY A 833 -7.41 -28.61 -28.14
N THR A 834 -6.15 -28.39 -28.55
CA THR A 834 -5.67 -28.84 -29.86
C THR A 834 -5.10 -30.26 -29.90
N ALA A 835 -5.72 -31.10 -30.74
CA ALA A 835 -5.07 -32.13 -31.56
C ALA A 835 -4.47 -33.41 -30.91
N SER A 836 -5.18 -34.04 -29.96
CA SER A 836 -4.97 -35.49 -29.69
C SER A 836 -6.24 -36.28 -29.34
N GLU A 837 -7.25 -35.67 -28.69
CA GLU A 837 -8.44 -36.40 -28.22
C GLU A 837 -9.71 -36.19 -29.06
N PRO A 838 -10.15 -37.21 -29.83
CA PRO A 838 -11.51 -37.28 -30.35
C PRO A 838 -12.43 -38.06 -29.38
N TYR A 839 -13.66 -37.55 -29.15
CA TYR A 839 -14.78 -38.22 -28.45
C TYR A 839 -14.76 -38.37 -26.91
N ALA A 840 -14.31 -37.36 -26.15
CA ALA A 840 -14.74 -37.24 -24.74
C ALA A 840 -16.26 -36.95 -24.64
N ASP A 841 -16.95 -37.60 -23.69
CA ASP A 841 -18.42 -37.82 -23.68
C ASP A 841 -19.31 -36.56 -23.89
N ARG A 842 -20.00 -36.54 -25.05
CA ARG A 842 -20.96 -35.48 -25.45
C ARG A 842 -22.12 -35.24 -24.48
N ARG A 843 -22.40 -36.13 -23.52
CA ARG A 843 -23.55 -36.02 -22.59
C ARG A 843 -23.27 -35.15 -21.37
N ASN A 844 -22.01 -34.99 -20.96
CA ASN A 844 -21.63 -34.26 -19.74
C ASN A 844 -21.41 -32.75 -19.97
N LEU A 845 -21.46 -32.29 -21.22
CA LEU A 845 -21.29 -30.89 -21.63
C LEU A 845 -22.35 -29.92 -21.08
N SER A 846 -23.43 -30.44 -20.50
CA SER A 846 -24.44 -29.66 -19.76
C SER A 846 -24.11 -29.48 -18.27
N LYS A 847 -23.00 -30.02 -17.78
CA LYS A 847 -22.68 -30.10 -16.33
C LYS A 847 -21.21 -29.84 -15.93
N GLY A 848 -20.25 -29.94 -16.86
CA GLY A 848 -18.84 -29.58 -16.63
C GLY A 848 -18.47 -28.23 -17.28
N LYS A 849 -17.44 -27.55 -16.78
CA LYS A 849 -16.96 -26.29 -17.36
C LYS A 849 -15.80 -26.50 -18.31
N GLY A 850 -15.89 -25.87 -19.48
CA GLY A 850 -14.73 -25.64 -20.34
C GLY A 850 -13.87 -24.49 -19.80
N SER A 851 -12.58 -24.47 -20.17
CA SER A 851 -11.67 -23.38 -19.84
C SER A 851 -12.17 -22.05 -20.42
N SER A 852 -12.13 -20.97 -19.64
CA SER A 852 -12.77 -19.69 -19.96
C SER A 852 -11.80 -18.55 -20.25
N VAL A 853 -12.24 -17.66 -21.14
CA VAL A 853 -11.54 -16.43 -21.55
C VAL A 853 -12.53 -15.27 -21.39
N GLU A 854 -12.24 -14.35 -20.48
CA GLU A 854 -13.22 -13.38 -19.98
C GLU A 854 -12.67 -11.94 -19.96
N ALA A 855 -13.37 -10.98 -20.54
CA ALA A 855 -12.92 -9.57 -20.61
C ALA A 855 -11.51 -9.38 -21.20
N CYS A 856 -11.13 -10.21 -22.17
CA CYS A 856 -9.81 -10.16 -22.82
C CYS A 856 -9.83 -9.43 -24.18
N LEU A 857 -8.69 -8.82 -24.52
CA LEU A 857 -8.44 -8.16 -25.81
C LEU A 857 -7.55 -9.08 -26.67
N VAL A 858 -8.15 -9.74 -27.66
CA VAL A 858 -7.46 -10.64 -28.59
C VAL A 858 -7.21 -9.90 -29.91
N LEU A 859 -5.95 -9.85 -30.30
CA LEU A 859 -5.46 -9.06 -31.43
C LEU A 859 -4.76 -10.00 -32.42
N GLY A 860 -5.16 -9.97 -33.69
CA GLY A 860 -4.59 -10.79 -34.76
C GLY A 860 -4.78 -12.31 -34.62
N GLY A 861 -4.12 -13.02 -35.53
CA GLY A 861 -4.00 -14.47 -35.49
C GLY A 861 -5.23 -15.26 -35.99
N LYS A 862 -5.05 -16.60 -36.00
CA LYS A 862 -6.09 -17.59 -36.33
C LYS A 862 -6.39 -18.42 -35.09
N ASN A 863 -7.30 -17.91 -34.28
CA ASN A 863 -7.59 -18.39 -32.94
C ASN A 863 -8.48 -19.64 -32.99
N VAL A 864 -8.22 -20.58 -32.08
CA VAL A 864 -8.82 -21.92 -32.07
C VAL A 864 -9.37 -22.21 -30.69
N VAL A 865 -10.66 -22.49 -30.58
CA VAL A 865 -11.29 -22.79 -29.28
C VAL A 865 -12.16 -24.03 -29.39
N ALA A 866 -11.77 -25.10 -28.71
CA ALA A 866 -12.57 -26.29 -28.51
C ALA A 866 -12.94 -26.43 -27.03
N ASN A 867 -14.21 -26.75 -26.75
CA ASN A 867 -14.71 -27.00 -25.39
C ASN A 867 -14.44 -25.82 -24.42
N GLY A 868 -14.66 -24.57 -24.85
CA GLY A 868 -14.34 -23.37 -24.07
C GLY A 868 -15.51 -22.41 -23.84
N VAL A 869 -15.26 -21.36 -23.06
CA VAL A 869 -16.21 -20.25 -22.83
C VAL A 869 -15.53 -18.92 -23.12
N LEU A 870 -16.02 -18.19 -24.12
CA LEU A 870 -15.58 -16.84 -24.46
C LEU A 870 -16.63 -15.83 -23.96
N ARG A 871 -16.20 -14.88 -23.12
CA ARG A 871 -17.11 -13.90 -22.50
C ARG A 871 -16.54 -12.49 -22.56
N GLU A 872 -17.33 -11.53 -23.03
CA GLU A 872 -16.99 -10.09 -22.97
C GLU A 872 -15.63 -9.74 -23.62
N CYS A 873 -15.20 -10.56 -24.60
CA CYS A 873 -13.93 -10.41 -25.27
C CYS A 873 -14.05 -9.54 -26.54
N LEU A 874 -12.99 -8.78 -26.80
CA LEU A 874 -12.81 -8.00 -28.03
C LEU A 874 -11.81 -8.74 -28.95
N PHE A 875 -12.23 -9.04 -30.17
CA PHE A 875 -11.40 -9.66 -31.21
C PHE A 875 -11.21 -8.68 -32.38
N ARG A 876 -9.97 -8.20 -32.59
CA ARG A 876 -9.54 -7.30 -33.69
C ARG A 876 -8.62 -8.04 -34.66
N ASP A 877 -8.88 -7.94 -35.97
CA ASP A 877 -8.13 -8.61 -37.06
C ASP A 877 -7.93 -10.13 -36.84
N SER A 878 -8.84 -10.73 -36.06
CA SER A 878 -8.69 -12.07 -35.49
C SER A 878 -9.68 -13.01 -36.14
N GLN A 879 -9.20 -14.03 -36.85
CA GLN A 879 -10.08 -15.16 -37.19
C GLN A 879 -10.28 -16.02 -35.94
N LEU A 880 -11.49 -16.56 -35.75
CA LEU A 880 -11.83 -17.47 -34.67
C LEU A 880 -12.52 -18.70 -35.23
N VAL A 881 -12.00 -19.90 -34.93
CA VAL A 881 -12.64 -21.18 -35.27
C VAL A 881 -13.04 -21.86 -33.96
N ALA A 882 -14.32 -22.19 -33.85
CA ALA A 882 -14.92 -22.66 -32.60
C ALA A 882 -15.60 -24.04 -32.76
N TRP A 883 -15.35 -24.91 -31.80
CA TRP A 883 -16.04 -26.20 -31.61
C TRP A 883 -16.62 -26.23 -30.19
N ASN A 884 -17.90 -26.60 -30.07
CA ASN A 884 -18.54 -26.88 -28.77
C ASN A 884 -18.25 -25.79 -27.70
N THR A 885 -18.48 -24.53 -28.06
CA THR A 885 -18.00 -23.35 -27.31
C THR A 885 -19.14 -22.36 -27.06
N GLU A 886 -19.19 -21.77 -25.86
CA GLU A 886 -20.05 -20.61 -25.56
C GLU A 886 -19.33 -19.32 -26.00
N ILE A 887 -20.01 -18.44 -26.72
CA ILE A 887 -19.54 -17.10 -27.11
C ILE A 887 -20.60 -16.09 -26.67
N THR A 888 -20.33 -15.40 -25.56
CA THR A 888 -21.29 -14.53 -24.87
C THR A 888 -20.77 -13.10 -24.77
N ARG A 889 -21.58 -12.10 -25.15
CA ARG A 889 -21.27 -10.66 -25.01
C ARG A 889 -19.96 -10.19 -25.68
N CYS A 890 -19.45 -10.93 -26.66
CA CYS A 890 -18.20 -10.58 -27.33
C CYS A 890 -18.44 -9.59 -28.49
N THR A 891 -17.36 -9.00 -29.01
CA THR A 891 -17.35 -8.34 -30.33
C THR A 891 -16.18 -8.84 -31.15
N CYS A 892 -16.48 -9.40 -32.33
CA CYS A 892 -15.51 -9.91 -33.28
C CYS A 892 -15.61 -9.13 -34.60
N ASP A 893 -14.56 -8.38 -34.96
CA ASP A 893 -14.56 -7.52 -36.14
C ASP A 893 -14.20 -8.23 -37.45
N ALA A 894 -13.86 -9.51 -37.37
CA ALA A 894 -13.47 -10.36 -38.49
C ALA A 894 -14.34 -11.63 -38.55
N GLY A 895 -13.78 -12.73 -39.08
CA GLY A 895 -14.50 -13.98 -39.33
C GLY A 895 -14.53 -14.92 -38.13
N VAL A 896 -15.74 -15.27 -37.67
CA VAL A 896 -15.97 -16.40 -36.76
C VAL A 896 -16.54 -17.57 -37.55
N ARG A 897 -15.94 -18.76 -37.40
CA ARG A 897 -16.41 -20.01 -38.01
C ARG A 897 -16.83 -21.01 -36.94
N LEU A 898 -18.11 -21.37 -36.93
CA LEU A 898 -18.66 -22.42 -36.06
C LEU A 898 -18.57 -23.77 -36.78
N MET A 899 -17.76 -24.66 -36.25
CA MET A 899 -17.57 -26.01 -36.76
C MET A 899 -18.65 -26.96 -36.20
N GLN A 900 -18.55 -28.26 -36.48
CA GLN A 900 -19.51 -29.26 -35.96
C GLN A 900 -19.66 -29.21 -34.42
N HIS A 901 -20.83 -29.68 -33.95
CA HIS A 901 -21.30 -29.79 -32.54
C HIS A 901 -22.09 -28.57 -32.04
N GLU A 902 -22.35 -28.44 -30.73
CA GLU A 902 -23.24 -27.42 -30.15
C GLU A 902 -22.45 -26.20 -29.67
N CYS A 903 -22.22 -25.22 -30.56
CA CYS A 903 -21.75 -23.89 -30.15
C CYS A 903 -22.94 -22.99 -29.78
N TYR A 904 -22.76 -22.08 -28.81
CA TYR A 904 -23.80 -21.15 -28.36
C TYR A 904 -23.31 -19.71 -28.55
N VAL A 905 -23.96 -18.95 -29.43
CA VAL A 905 -23.62 -17.53 -29.65
C VAL A 905 -24.74 -16.65 -29.09
N LEU A 906 -24.43 -15.92 -28.02
CA LEU A 906 -25.40 -15.19 -27.21
C LEU A 906 -24.98 -13.71 -27.10
N ASN A 907 -25.89 -12.79 -27.39
CA ASN A 907 -25.69 -11.35 -27.18
C ASN A 907 -24.37 -10.82 -27.78
N THR A 908 -23.95 -11.30 -28.96
CA THR A 908 -22.59 -11.08 -29.51
C THR A 908 -22.67 -10.37 -30.87
N ILE A 909 -21.70 -9.49 -31.17
CA ILE A 909 -21.55 -8.89 -32.51
C ILE A 909 -20.42 -9.58 -33.26
N ILE A 910 -20.67 -9.99 -34.51
CA ILE A 910 -19.67 -10.63 -35.38
C ILE A 910 -19.72 -9.97 -36.76
N ALA A 911 -18.59 -9.55 -37.32
CA ALA A 911 -18.55 -8.96 -38.65
C ALA A 911 -18.87 -9.96 -39.76
N ARG A 912 -18.36 -11.20 -39.68
CA ARG A 912 -18.70 -12.30 -40.59
C ARG A 912 -18.86 -13.63 -39.85
N LEU A 913 -20.04 -14.24 -39.94
CA LEU A 913 -20.33 -15.56 -39.38
C LEU A 913 -20.40 -16.65 -40.46
N GLU A 914 -19.55 -17.66 -40.33
CA GLU A 914 -19.56 -18.88 -41.15
C GLU A 914 -19.96 -20.07 -40.29
N VAL A 915 -20.75 -21.00 -40.83
CA VAL A 915 -21.24 -22.19 -40.10
C VAL A 915 -21.06 -23.43 -40.95
N GLU A 916 -20.31 -24.41 -40.43
CA GLU A 916 -19.99 -25.64 -41.14
C GLU A 916 -21.25 -26.47 -41.42
N ARG A 917 -21.49 -26.77 -42.69
CA ARG A 917 -22.69 -27.48 -43.17
C ARG A 917 -22.55 -28.99 -42.94
N GLY A 918 -23.30 -29.54 -41.99
CA GLY A 918 -23.39 -30.99 -41.78
C GLY A 918 -24.39 -31.38 -40.68
N PRO A 919 -24.87 -32.63 -40.64
CA PRO A 919 -25.89 -33.09 -39.68
C PRO A 919 -25.42 -33.08 -38.21
N ASN A 920 -24.11 -32.92 -37.99
CA ASN A 920 -23.49 -32.84 -36.67
C ASN A 920 -23.41 -31.41 -36.12
N ASN A 921 -23.74 -30.37 -36.90
CA ASN A 921 -23.78 -29.00 -36.40
C ASN A 921 -25.16 -28.71 -35.80
N ARG A 922 -25.17 -28.22 -34.56
CA ARG A 922 -26.38 -27.93 -33.79
C ARG A 922 -26.28 -26.57 -33.07
N SER A 923 -25.41 -25.71 -33.59
CA SER A 923 -25.11 -24.41 -32.99
C SER A 923 -26.35 -23.53 -32.88
N ARG A 924 -26.49 -22.80 -31.77
CA ARG A 924 -27.67 -21.98 -31.45
C ARG A 924 -27.28 -20.51 -31.37
N LEU A 925 -28.04 -19.64 -32.07
CA LEU A 925 -27.78 -18.21 -32.13
C LEU A 925 -28.94 -17.44 -31.47
N GLN A 926 -28.65 -16.60 -30.48
CA GLN A 926 -29.64 -15.77 -29.80
C GLN A 926 -29.17 -14.32 -29.63
N ALA A 927 -30.07 -13.37 -29.90
CA ALA A 927 -29.88 -11.93 -29.66
C ALA A 927 -28.53 -11.37 -30.18
N SER A 928 -28.06 -11.84 -31.33
CA SER A 928 -26.73 -11.54 -31.87
C SER A 928 -26.80 -10.85 -33.23
N ALA A 929 -25.81 -10.02 -33.52
CA ALA A 929 -25.76 -9.15 -34.69
C ALA A 929 -24.65 -9.57 -35.65
N PHE A 930 -24.97 -9.70 -36.94
CA PHE A 930 -24.02 -10.21 -37.95
C PHE A 930 -23.83 -9.20 -39.09
N GLY A 931 -22.60 -8.75 -39.33
CA GLY A 931 -22.31 -7.87 -40.48
C GLY A 931 -22.56 -8.55 -41.83
N ALA A 932 -22.21 -9.85 -41.90
CA ALA A 932 -22.59 -10.79 -42.94
C ALA A 932 -22.69 -12.20 -42.33
N ALA A 933 -23.51 -13.08 -42.92
CA ALA A 933 -23.60 -14.49 -42.55
C ALA A 933 -23.86 -15.37 -43.79
N ASP A 934 -23.53 -16.66 -43.69
CA ASP A 934 -23.79 -17.65 -44.74
C ASP A 934 -25.29 -17.76 -45.09
N THR A 935 -25.65 -17.81 -46.38
CA THR A 935 -27.04 -17.84 -46.84
C THR A 935 -27.80 -19.11 -46.45
N ALA A 936 -27.10 -20.23 -46.24
CA ALA A 936 -27.69 -21.46 -45.70
C ALA A 936 -28.25 -21.30 -44.27
N LEU A 937 -27.89 -20.22 -43.59
CA LEU A 937 -28.32 -19.88 -42.24
C LEU A 937 -29.65 -19.08 -42.27
N GLU A 938 -30.14 -18.69 -43.45
CA GLU A 938 -31.40 -17.93 -43.64
C GLU A 938 -32.64 -18.83 -43.80
N THR A 939 -32.46 -20.12 -44.11
CA THR A 939 -33.53 -21.07 -44.43
C THR A 939 -33.84 -22.08 -43.32
N GLN A 940 -33.24 -21.91 -42.13
CA GLN A 940 -33.47 -22.78 -40.95
C GLN A 940 -34.26 -22.05 -39.86
N ASP A 941 -35.59 -22.12 -39.96
CA ASP A 941 -36.48 -21.64 -38.90
C ASP A 941 -36.16 -22.30 -37.56
N GLY A 942 -35.97 -21.47 -36.53
CA GLY A 942 -35.57 -21.88 -35.18
C GLY A 942 -34.11 -21.62 -34.82
N LEU A 943 -33.18 -21.45 -35.78
CA LEU A 943 -31.75 -21.28 -35.47
C LEU A 943 -31.36 -19.86 -34.96
N ARG A 944 -32.21 -18.86 -35.22
CA ARG A 944 -31.92 -17.42 -35.05
C ARG A 944 -32.92 -16.71 -34.11
N ARG A 945 -32.95 -17.01 -32.81
CA ARG A 945 -33.91 -16.34 -31.90
C ARG A 945 -33.50 -14.89 -31.63
N GLY A 946 -34.11 -13.95 -32.35
CA GLY A 946 -33.82 -12.52 -32.23
C GLY A 946 -32.44 -12.10 -32.77
N CYS A 947 -31.84 -12.90 -33.64
CA CYS A 947 -30.62 -12.50 -34.37
C CYS A 947 -30.99 -11.82 -35.70
N PHE A 948 -30.08 -10.99 -36.22
CA PHE A 948 -30.31 -10.20 -37.43
C PHE A 948 -28.99 -9.94 -38.17
N ILE A 949 -29.08 -9.77 -39.50
CA ILE A 949 -27.94 -9.42 -40.35
C ILE A 949 -28.01 -7.93 -40.63
N ALA A 950 -27.03 -7.16 -40.16
CA ALA A 950 -26.86 -5.75 -40.45
C ALA A 950 -25.42 -5.30 -40.11
N ASN A 951 -24.90 -4.30 -40.84
CA ASN A 951 -23.60 -3.71 -40.54
C ASN A 951 -23.62 -3.05 -39.14
N PRO A 952 -22.71 -3.42 -38.21
CA PRO A 952 -22.67 -2.84 -36.86
C PRO A 952 -22.44 -1.33 -36.79
N ARG A 953 -21.80 -0.72 -37.80
CA ARG A 953 -21.52 0.72 -37.86
C ARG A 953 -20.85 1.23 -36.57
N PHE A 954 -19.71 0.63 -36.20
CA PHE A 954 -18.88 1.08 -35.08
C PHE A 954 -18.35 2.50 -35.28
N HIS A 955 -18.04 3.18 -34.19
CA HIS A 955 -17.52 4.56 -34.20
C HIS A 955 -16.08 4.64 -34.71
N ASP A 956 -15.14 3.88 -34.14
CA ASP A 956 -13.76 3.76 -34.64
C ASP A 956 -13.12 2.43 -34.19
N SER A 957 -13.56 1.33 -34.79
CA SER A 957 -13.02 -0.02 -34.50
C SER A 957 -11.52 -0.15 -34.81
N ALA A 958 -10.97 0.67 -35.71
CA ALA A 958 -9.54 0.70 -36.02
C ALA A 958 -8.69 1.30 -34.88
N ASN A 959 -9.31 2.00 -33.93
CA ASN A 959 -8.71 2.43 -32.66
C ASN A 959 -9.38 1.79 -31.43
N LEU A 960 -9.98 0.59 -31.60
CA LEU A 960 -10.65 -0.21 -30.56
C LEU A 960 -11.89 0.44 -29.93
N ASP A 961 -12.55 1.37 -30.63
CA ASP A 961 -13.82 2.01 -30.23
C ASP A 961 -15.03 1.31 -30.89
N TYR A 962 -15.50 0.25 -30.22
CA TYR A 962 -16.65 -0.57 -30.63
C TYR A 962 -18.00 -0.05 -30.09
N ARG A 963 -18.09 1.25 -29.77
CA ARG A 963 -19.39 1.93 -29.60
C ARG A 963 -20.12 1.97 -30.94
N LEU A 964 -21.44 1.83 -30.94
CA LEU A 964 -22.25 1.91 -32.15
C LEU A 964 -22.51 3.39 -32.50
N MET A 965 -22.40 3.76 -33.78
CA MET A 965 -22.75 5.11 -34.22
C MET A 965 -24.25 5.37 -34.09
N PRO A 966 -24.68 6.63 -33.85
CA PRO A 966 -26.09 7.02 -33.91
C PRO A 966 -26.77 6.54 -35.20
N GLY A 967 -27.93 5.89 -35.05
CA GLY A 967 -28.64 5.25 -36.18
C GLY A 967 -28.00 3.95 -36.69
N SER A 968 -27.07 3.32 -35.95
CA SER A 968 -26.68 1.94 -36.21
C SER A 968 -27.89 1.01 -36.07
N PRO A 969 -28.10 0.07 -37.01
CA PRO A 969 -29.19 -0.92 -36.91
C PRO A 969 -29.00 -1.93 -35.77
N CYS A 970 -27.84 -1.92 -35.09
CA CYS A 970 -27.55 -2.82 -33.97
C CYS A 970 -27.84 -2.22 -32.59
N ILE A 971 -28.24 -0.94 -32.52
CA ILE A 971 -28.64 -0.26 -31.27
C ILE A 971 -29.81 -1.00 -30.61
N GLY A 972 -29.72 -1.22 -29.30
CA GLY A 972 -30.74 -1.96 -28.55
C GLY A 972 -30.79 -3.47 -28.87
N LYS A 973 -29.83 -3.98 -29.64
CA LYS A 973 -29.69 -5.40 -30.02
C LYS A 973 -28.30 -5.98 -29.75
N ALA A 974 -27.40 -5.17 -29.19
CA ALA A 974 -26.03 -5.54 -28.85
C ALA A 974 -25.92 -6.15 -27.44
N SER A 975 -24.69 -6.41 -26.98
CA SER A 975 -24.36 -7.31 -25.86
C SER A 975 -24.98 -7.02 -24.49
N GLY A 976 -25.42 -5.79 -24.25
CA GLY A 976 -26.16 -5.39 -23.05
C GLY A 976 -27.55 -4.80 -23.32
N GLY A 977 -28.08 -4.90 -24.55
CA GLY A 977 -29.33 -4.24 -24.95
C GLY A 977 -29.23 -2.71 -25.10
N GLY A 978 -28.02 -2.16 -25.22
CA GLY A 978 -27.76 -0.73 -25.41
C GLY A 978 -26.93 -0.43 -26.67
N ASP A 979 -26.15 0.66 -26.61
CA ASP A 979 -25.45 1.27 -27.77
C ASP A 979 -23.99 0.83 -27.93
N ILE A 980 -23.55 -0.22 -27.21
CA ILE A 980 -22.15 -0.66 -27.14
C ILE A 980 -22.03 -2.10 -27.63
N GLY A 981 -21.07 -2.38 -28.52
CA GLY A 981 -20.88 -3.74 -29.07
C GLY A 981 -20.49 -4.77 -28.00
N CYS A 982 -19.59 -4.39 -27.10
CA CYS A 982 -19.10 -5.18 -25.96
C CYS A 982 -19.16 -4.31 -24.69
N PRO A 983 -19.54 -4.81 -23.51
CA PRO A 983 -19.34 -4.07 -22.27
C PRO A 983 -17.84 -3.89 -22.03
N TYR A 984 -17.40 -2.65 -21.80
CA TYR A 984 -16.03 -2.36 -21.40
C TYR A 984 -15.93 -2.36 -19.88
N THR A 985 -15.14 -3.26 -19.31
CA THR A 985 -14.67 -3.14 -17.92
C THR A 985 -13.65 -2.01 -17.80
N GLN A 986 -13.36 -1.54 -16.59
CA GLN A 986 -12.30 -0.55 -16.38
C GLN A 986 -10.95 -1.10 -16.87
N GLU A 987 -10.67 -2.36 -16.56
CA GLU A 987 -9.47 -3.09 -16.98
C GLU A 987 -9.38 -3.21 -18.51
N MET A 988 -10.49 -3.42 -19.21
CA MET A 988 -10.52 -3.42 -20.69
C MET A 988 -10.20 -2.03 -21.26
N LEU A 989 -10.65 -0.94 -20.61
CA LEU A 989 -10.30 0.43 -21.02
C LEU A 989 -8.83 0.76 -20.75
N GLU A 990 -8.21 0.17 -19.73
CA GLU A 990 -6.77 0.23 -19.52
C GLU A 990 -6.02 -0.57 -20.59
N LEU A 991 -6.44 -1.80 -20.89
CA LEU A 991 -5.86 -2.63 -21.94
C LEU A 991 -5.94 -1.99 -23.34
N CYS A 992 -7.04 -1.34 -23.69
CA CYS A 992 -7.15 -0.61 -24.96
C CYS A 992 -6.10 0.52 -25.05
N LYS A 993 -5.82 1.23 -23.94
CA LYS A 993 -4.76 2.26 -23.90
C LYS A 993 -3.37 1.63 -24.04
N VAL A 994 -3.12 0.50 -23.38
CA VAL A 994 -1.85 -0.25 -23.52
C VAL A 994 -1.66 -0.74 -24.96
N ALA A 995 -2.69 -1.31 -25.58
CA ALA A 995 -2.66 -1.77 -26.98
C ALA A 995 -2.36 -0.63 -27.96
N LEU A 996 -3.02 0.53 -27.80
CA LEU A 996 -2.81 1.69 -28.66
C LEU A 996 -1.42 2.32 -28.48
N GLU A 997 -0.86 2.35 -27.26
CA GLU A 997 0.50 2.80 -27.00
C GLU A 997 1.55 1.83 -27.57
N LEU A 998 1.34 0.52 -27.46
CA LEU A 998 2.20 -0.48 -28.08
C LEU A 998 2.12 -0.44 -29.62
N ARG A 999 0.94 -0.16 -30.21
CA ARG A 999 0.81 0.11 -31.65
C ARG A 999 1.54 1.39 -32.06
N ARG A 1000 1.43 2.48 -31.27
CA ARG A 1000 2.18 3.74 -31.48
C ARG A 1000 3.69 3.51 -31.49
N ARG A 1001 4.20 2.57 -30.68
CA ARG A 1001 5.60 2.14 -30.65
C ARG A 1001 5.97 1.09 -31.72
N ALA A 1002 5.05 0.78 -32.64
CA ALA A 1002 5.18 -0.24 -33.69
C ALA A 1002 5.45 -1.69 -33.18
N VAL A 1003 5.17 -1.96 -31.90
CA VAL A 1003 5.27 -3.29 -31.27
C VAL A 1003 4.09 -4.18 -31.69
N LEU A 1004 2.89 -3.60 -31.73
CA LEU A 1004 1.67 -4.26 -32.22
C LEU A 1004 1.29 -3.72 -33.60
N LYS A 1005 0.69 -4.58 -34.43
CA LYS A 1005 0.12 -4.23 -35.75
C LYS A 1005 -1.29 -4.81 -35.85
N PHE A 1006 -2.27 -3.91 -35.88
CA PHE A 1006 -3.73 -4.07 -36.03
C PHE A 1006 -4.32 -2.70 -36.40
#